data_AF-A0AB34K825-F1
#
_entry.id   AF-A0AB34K825-F1
#
_cell.length_a   1.000
_cell.length_b   1.000
_cell.length_c   1.000
_cell.angle_alpha   90.00
_cell.angle_beta   90.00
_cell.angle_gamma   90.00
#
_symmetry.space_group_name_H-M   'P 1'
#
loop_
_entity.id
_entity.type
_entity.pdbx_description
1 polymer ?
#
loop_
_entity_poly.entity_id
_entity_poly.type
_entity_poly.pdbx_seq_one_letter_code
_entity_poly.pdbx_strand_id
1 'polypeptide(L)'
;MVKEMARYFGEPSDVVSSDPSKKAGSLIAPPTGWPKSFSENATLKALMGKKQLGGTRCRLTGPPSAEDASKAAAIELAHDDSFGNAEKVQQALGWQVIKGFTIFELKDSNGTVFIGHKRWWNQKDTGIWVDYTPRPEGITEMVLLESAKSTKEKVEPSDAVEAAAAEREALGGFASAPKAAPKAAAATKPAKPKPKAAPPSPPPKLEYKGSESLDEMVKVLSRGTKDAQAKAAAAIAAQAATGPEESKRIVAAGGLQPLLLLLRQTGDAQDHAARAIMSLADCMEHQQLITRAGTIPAVIQLLKSAPAAVQETAAGILGNLAIQNPANQAAAVAAGALPPLVDLLLKGSTPAKEQTCFALWNLACQNSETQVAIEQAGAIKPLTSLLSKGGASLQEEAAGALMNLAAHPENKRAIAACGAVDALVAMLKSGGGAAEQAAGCLMNLASNNSENQRAIMKANALPPLLAMLKDKANCSRRAREYVAGALMNLTLRQPTVQADVAKAGAIPLLVQMLLEGEGAMEEVAGALTNLADSNEDNQAAIAAAGAVPPLVKLLSSKQPSEQEEAAGTIMNLAACEANKKKIGAAGAVKPLVGLLQRGSDAAKEHAAGALANLANEKEELQAAIGAEGAIAPLLALLESDGAAAEAAGAADGTGRGGVRARAASALLLLSLRKENGEAIRKAGGVQKLVAALSKGVAEAAGALMNLALQSAETQAAIVADGAVPPLVAMVCSGSPTAQEEAAGAIMNLVSGSSAHQAAVAEAGAILPLAMLLSWGTQAAKEQAAAALANLAKGNKANRADILAAQVVPALLQIIQGDEKVKEKEKGAKPVAKVAGSKTTAGGKTEAANCLCCLIEGDTMLQAELVQDGALKPIAALLRDRTTKEAAARLLGAFDSCFEDAVEAAKA
;
A
#
# COMPACT_ATOMS: atom_id res chain seq x y z
N MET A 1 20.25 -2.10 7.02
CA MET A 1 20.96 -1.00 7.72
C MET A 1 22.45 -0.85 7.36
N VAL A 2 23.44 -1.63 7.84
CA VAL A 2 24.87 -1.42 7.44
C VAL A 2 25.07 -1.54 5.90
N LYS A 3 24.34 -2.44 5.24
CA LYS A 3 24.29 -2.56 3.76
C LYS A 3 23.49 -1.46 3.06
N GLU A 4 22.54 -0.81 3.73
CA GLU A 4 21.77 0.33 3.17
C GLU A 4 22.56 1.63 3.29
N MET A 5 23.27 1.82 4.40
CA MET A 5 24.18 2.95 4.58
C MET A 5 25.33 2.89 3.57
N ALA A 6 25.87 1.70 3.28
CA ALA A 6 26.87 1.52 2.22
C ALA A 6 26.32 1.76 0.81
N ARG A 7 25.01 1.54 0.56
CA ARG A 7 24.36 1.81 -0.74
C ARG A 7 23.98 3.28 -0.92
N TYR A 8 23.58 3.98 0.15
CA TYR A 8 23.08 5.35 0.06
C TYR A 8 24.17 6.42 0.18
N PHE A 9 25.23 6.17 0.96
CA PHE A 9 26.28 7.16 1.22
C PHE A 9 27.45 7.13 0.22
N GLY A 10 27.44 6.23 -0.77
CA GLY A 10 28.47 6.16 -1.80
C GLY A 10 29.88 5.93 -1.23
N GLU A 11 30.87 6.65 -1.76
CA GLU A 11 32.27 6.59 -1.32
C GLU A 11 32.43 7.08 0.13
N PRO A 12 33.15 6.34 1.00
CA PRO A 12 33.40 6.75 2.39
C PRO A 12 34.03 8.15 2.55
N SER A 13 34.70 8.66 1.51
CA SER A 13 35.31 10.00 1.51
C SER A 13 34.33 11.17 1.47
N ASP A 14 33.07 10.93 1.10
CA ASP A 14 32.03 11.97 0.98
C ASP A 14 31.18 12.13 2.26
N VAL A 15 31.53 11.41 3.33
CA VAL A 15 30.82 11.38 4.61
C VAL A 15 31.68 12.02 5.71
N VAL A 16 31.09 12.97 6.45
CA VAL A 16 31.72 13.60 7.62
C VAL A 16 30.84 13.35 8.85
N SER A 17 31.39 12.68 9.86
CA SER A 17 30.69 12.38 11.11
C SER A 17 31.09 13.34 12.23
N SER A 18 30.13 13.68 13.09
CA SER A 18 30.42 14.40 14.34
C SER A 18 31.17 13.54 15.37
N ASP A 19 31.12 12.21 15.24
CA ASP A 19 31.87 11.24 16.05
C ASP A 19 32.26 10.04 15.16
N PRO A 20 33.49 9.98 14.64
CA PRO A 20 33.96 8.90 13.76
C PRO A 20 34.10 7.53 14.44
N SER A 21 34.05 7.47 15.78
CA SER A 21 34.32 6.24 16.55
C SER A 21 33.09 5.34 16.72
N LYS A 22 31.89 5.89 16.50
CA LYS A 22 30.61 5.18 16.67
C LYS A 22 30.14 4.54 15.35
N LYS A 23 29.55 3.33 15.43
CA LYS A 23 29.05 2.56 14.28
C LYS A 23 27.52 2.61 14.18
N ALA A 24 27.05 2.48 12.93
CA ALA A 24 25.67 2.49 12.42
C ALA A 24 24.51 2.34 13.43
N GLY A 25 23.64 3.36 13.47
CA GLY A 25 22.31 3.33 14.06
C GLY A 25 21.22 3.59 13.01
N SER A 26 19.97 3.78 13.45
CA SER A 26 18.87 4.08 12.53
C SER A 26 19.01 5.47 11.93
N LEU A 27 18.92 5.56 10.60
CA LEU A 27 18.99 6.82 9.85
C LEU A 27 17.70 7.62 10.00
N ILE A 28 17.83 8.87 10.45
CA ILE A 28 16.72 9.80 10.61
C ILE A 28 17.09 11.10 9.89
N ALA A 29 16.21 11.57 9.01
CA ALA A 29 16.22 12.96 8.55
C ALA A 29 14.79 13.52 8.52
N PRO A 30 14.60 14.79 8.91
CA PRO A 30 15.61 15.72 9.45
C PRO A 30 16.05 15.38 10.88
N PRO A 31 17.14 15.97 11.42
CA PRO A 31 17.50 15.84 12.83
C PRO A 31 16.31 16.12 13.75
N THR A 32 16.11 15.25 14.73
CA THR A 32 15.01 15.29 15.70
C THR A 32 14.94 16.67 16.34
N GLY A 33 13.78 17.32 16.27
CA GLY A 33 13.57 18.66 16.83
C GLY A 33 14.11 19.82 15.99
N TRP A 34 14.45 19.62 14.72
CA TRP A 34 14.82 20.69 13.79
C TRP A 34 13.68 21.74 13.64
N PRO A 35 13.96 23.05 13.55
CA PRO A 35 15.28 23.70 13.57
C PRO A 35 15.83 24.01 14.98
N LYS A 36 15.06 23.79 16.05
CA LYS A 36 15.48 24.12 17.43
C LYS A 36 16.73 23.37 17.87
N SER A 37 16.85 22.11 17.45
CA SER A 37 18.01 21.26 17.72
C SER A 37 19.34 21.85 17.21
N PHE A 38 19.34 22.70 16.18
CA PHE A 38 20.57 23.39 15.72
C PHE A 38 21.15 24.33 16.78
N SER A 39 20.30 25.10 17.45
CA SER A 39 20.74 26.03 18.50
C SER A 39 21.10 25.34 19.81
N GLU A 40 20.47 24.21 20.09
CA GLU A 40 20.53 23.52 21.38
C GLU A 40 21.56 22.38 21.41
N ASN A 41 21.91 21.79 20.26
CA ASN A 41 22.84 20.68 20.17
C ASN A 41 24.24 21.14 19.74
N ALA A 42 25.17 21.20 20.69
CA ALA A 42 26.55 21.65 20.46
C ALA A 42 27.30 20.81 19.41
N THR A 43 27.03 19.50 19.34
CA THR A 43 27.65 18.56 18.41
C THR A 43 27.20 18.78 16.97
N LEU A 44 25.89 18.98 16.74
CA LEU A 44 25.34 19.35 15.44
C LEU A 44 25.86 20.71 14.97
N LYS A 45 25.91 21.69 15.88
CA LYS A 45 26.44 23.03 15.59
C LYS A 45 27.93 23.01 15.27
N ALA A 46 28.70 22.14 15.91
CA ALA A 46 30.12 21.94 15.63
C ALA A 46 30.35 21.31 14.25
N LEU A 47 29.55 20.29 13.89
CA LEU A 47 29.59 19.63 12.57
C LEU A 47 29.27 20.63 11.43
N MET A 48 28.16 21.36 11.55
CA MET A 48 27.72 22.32 10.52
C MET A 48 28.57 23.62 10.48
N GLY A 49 29.37 23.85 11.51
CA GLY A 49 30.20 25.04 11.68
C GLY A 49 31.36 25.16 10.67
N LYS A 50 32.06 26.30 10.73
CA LYS A 50 33.14 26.67 9.79
C LYS A 50 34.31 25.68 9.69
N LYS A 51 34.53 24.85 10.72
CA LYS A 51 35.69 23.95 10.81
C LYS A 51 35.50 22.59 10.15
N GLN A 52 34.28 22.04 10.17
CA GLN A 52 34.01 20.73 9.57
C GLN A 52 33.34 20.87 8.19
N LEU A 53 32.04 21.18 8.14
CA LEU A 53 31.33 21.28 6.85
C LEU A 53 31.45 22.67 6.20
N GLY A 54 31.57 23.73 7.01
CA GLY A 54 31.71 25.09 6.51
C GLY A 54 30.48 25.62 5.80
N GLY A 55 29.28 25.41 6.36
CA GLY A 55 28.03 25.78 5.71
C GLY A 55 27.71 27.30 5.73
N THR A 56 27.11 27.81 4.64
CA THR A 56 26.68 29.22 4.50
C THR A 56 25.17 29.41 4.61
N ARG A 57 24.40 28.57 3.90
CA ARG A 57 22.93 28.58 3.90
C ARG A 57 22.41 27.19 4.17
N CYS A 58 21.36 27.07 4.98
CA CYS A 58 20.75 25.80 5.34
C CYS A 58 19.24 25.86 5.11
N ARG A 59 18.65 24.81 4.53
CA ARG A 59 17.20 24.71 4.30
C ARG A 59 16.70 23.30 4.55
N LEU A 60 15.49 23.20 5.10
CA LEU A 60 14.72 21.97 5.08
C LEU A 60 14.08 21.87 3.68
N THR A 61 14.32 20.78 2.98
CA THR A 61 13.92 20.60 1.59
C THR A 61 13.18 19.27 1.47
N GLY A 62 11.90 19.33 1.09
CA GLY A 62 11.09 18.17 0.70
C GLY A 62 11.46 17.66 -0.70
N PRO A 63 10.79 16.59 -1.19
CA PRO A 63 11.01 16.10 -2.55
C PRO A 63 10.69 17.19 -3.59
N PRO A 64 11.17 17.05 -4.84
CA PRO A 64 10.74 17.91 -5.94
C PRO A 64 9.21 17.98 -5.98
N SER A 65 8.66 19.18 -6.18
CA SER A 65 7.21 19.29 -6.40
C SER A 65 6.82 18.50 -7.66
N ALA A 66 5.55 18.15 -7.82
CA ALA A 66 5.08 17.48 -9.05
C ALA A 66 5.44 18.28 -10.33
N GLU A 67 5.43 19.62 -10.24
CA GLU A 67 5.84 20.53 -11.31
C GLU A 67 7.36 20.45 -11.61
N ASP A 68 8.17 20.25 -10.57
CA ASP A 68 9.61 20.07 -10.75
C ASP A 68 9.90 18.68 -11.30
N ALA A 69 9.28 17.64 -10.74
CA ALA A 69 9.42 16.26 -11.19
C ALA A 69 9.06 16.11 -12.68
N SER A 70 7.99 16.76 -13.15
CA SER A 70 7.59 16.71 -14.56
C SER A 70 8.59 17.39 -15.50
N LYS A 71 9.20 18.50 -15.08
CA LYS A 71 10.26 19.18 -15.85
C LYS A 71 11.53 18.32 -15.99
N ALA A 72 11.79 17.45 -15.02
CA ALA A 72 12.91 16.51 -15.07
C ALA A 72 12.54 15.11 -15.60
N ALA A 73 11.29 14.88 -16.02
CA ALA A 73 10.82 13.56 -16.43
C ALA A 73 11.54 12.98 -17.65
N ALA A 74 12.10 13.84 -18.51
CA ALA A 74 12.91 13.46 -19.67
C ALA A 74 14.43 13.38 -19.36
N ILE A 75 14.83 13.67 -18.12
CA ILE A 75 16.23 13.65 -17.69
C ILE A 75 16.50 12.27 -17.08
N GLU A 76 17.50 11.57 -17.61
CA GLU A 76 17.91 10.29 -17.05
C GLU A 76 18.70 10.50 -15.75
N LEU A 77 18.00 10.43 -14.63
CA LEU A 77 18.54 10.61 -13.28
C LEU A 77 18.99 9.28 -12.69
N ALA A 78 20.18 9.26 -12.08
CA ALA A 78 20.74 8.10 -11.40
C ALA A 78 20.43 8.13 -9.90
N HIS A 79 20.22 6.97 -9.30
CA HIS A 79 19.78 6.87 -7.90
C HIS A 79 20.86 7.31 -6.88
N ASP A 80 22.13 7.11 -7.20
CA ASP A 80 23.30 7.28 -6.33
C ASP A 80 24.21 8.45 -6.72
N ASP A 81 23.92 9.15 -7.82
CA ASP A 81 24.75 10.24 -8.35
C ASP A 81 24.08 11.61 -8.24
N SER A 82 24.11 12.19 -7.04
CA SER A 82 23.58 13.56 -6.83
C SER A 82 24.34 14.62 -7.62
N PHE A 83 25.61 14.36 -7.97
CA PHE A 83 26.46 15.31 -8.67
C PHE A 83 26.02 15.41 -10.13
N GLY A 84 25.99 14.28 -10.83
CA GLY A 84 25.57 14.20 -12.22
C GLY A 84 24.09 14.56 -12.39
N ASN A 85 23.22 14.21 -11.45
CA ASN A 85 21.81 14.62 -11.48
C ASN A 85 21.67 16.15 -11.48
N ALA A 86 22.37 16.85 -10.58
CA ALA A 86 22.26 18.30 -10.49
C ALA A 86 22.82 18.99 -11.76
N GLU A 87 23.90 18.47 -12.34
CA GLU A 87 24.47 18.98 -13.59
C GLU A 87 23.55 18.74 -14.79
N LYS A 88 22.96 17.54 -14.91
CA LYS A 88 21.97 17.23 -15.97
C LYS A 88 20.74 18.13 -15.88
N VAL A 89 20.25 18.39 -14.67
CA VAL A 89 19.14 19.31 -14.42
C VAL A 89 19.52 20.75 -14.77
N GLN A 90 20.75 21.17 -14.47
CA GLN A 90 21.24 22.49 -14.91
C GLN A 90 21.30 22.60 -16.43
N GLN A 91 21.78 21.56 -17.12
CA GLN A 91 21.84 21.54 -18.59
C GLN A 91 20.45 21.59 -19.22
N ALA A 92 19.48 20.84 -18.66
CA ALA A 92 18.14 20.74 -19.21
C ALA A 92 17.24 21.94 -18.86
N LEU A 93 17.34 22.46 -17.63
CA LEU A 93 16.41 23.46 -17.08
C LEU A 93 17.05 24.83 -16.78
N GLY A 94 18.38 24.95 -16.92
CA GLY A 94 19.12 26.19 -16.64
C GLY A 94 19.29 26.51 -15.15
N TRP A 95 18.85 25.64 -14.24
CA TRP A 95 18.86 25.92 -12.80
C TRP A 95 20.26 25.82 -12.20
N GLN A 96 20.61 26.77 -11.34
CA GLN A 96 21.95 26.86 -10.75
C GLN A 96 22.27 25.63 -9.89
N VAL A 97 23.42 24.99 -10.12
CA VAL A 97 23.91 23.93 -9.22
C VAL A 97 24.44 24.54 -7.91
N ILE A 98 23.95 24.01 -6.80
CA ILE A 98 24.39 24.32 -5.44
C ILE A 98 25.13 23.10 -4.90
N LYS A 99 26.33 23.34 -4.37
CA LYS A 99 27.21 22.29 -3.83
C LYS A 99 27.22 22.36 -2.31
N GLY A 100 26.98 21.25 -1.64
CA GLY A 100 26.93 21.23 -0.18
C GLY A 100 26.82 19.85 0.44
N PHE A 101 26.09 19.78 1.55
CA PHE A 101 25.93 18.56 2.35
C PHE A 101 24.47 18.37 2.76
N THR A 102 24.02 17.12 2.81
CA THR A 102 22.79 16.74 3.49
C THR A 102 23.10 16.27 4.90
N ILE A 103 22.32 16.72 5.88
CA ILE A 103 22.54 16.42 7.30
C ILE A 103 21.57 15.34 7.79
N PHE A 104 22.12 14.30 8.40
CA PHE A 104 21.39 13.16 8.97
C PHE A 104 21.67 13.02 10.47
N GLU A 105 20.70 12.49 11.20
CA GLU A 105 20.85 12.00 12.56
C GLU A 105 20.86 10.47 12.58
N LEU A 106 21.78 9.89 13.35
CA LEU A 106 21.81 8.48 13.67
C LEU A 106 21.48 8.27 15.14
N LYS A 107 20.53 7.38 15.40
CA LYS A 107 20.12 7.00 16.75
C LYS A 107 20.54 5.56 17.05
N ASP A 108 21.36 5.38 18.09
CA ASP A 108 21.72 4.08 18.66
C ASP A 108 21.35 4.03 20.16
N SER A 109 21.55 2.88 20.81
CA SER A 109 21.31 2.69 22.25
C SER A 109 22.29 3.45 23.16
N ASN A 110 23.35 4.05 22.60
CA ASN A 110 24.47 4.69 23.29
C ASN A 110 24.61 6.20 22.97
N GLY A 111 23.62 6.84 22.32
CA GLY A 111 23.53 8.29 22.09
C GLY A 111 23.17 8.70 20.65
N THR A 112 23.32 10.00 20.36
CA THR A 112 23.02 10.60 19.04
C THR A 112 24.31 10.98 18.31
N VAL A 113 24.43 10.62 17.03
CA VAL A 113 25.52 11.03 16.13
C VAL A 113 24.94 11.76 14.92
N PHE A 114 25.60 12.80 14.43
CA PHE A 114 25.18 13.51 13.22
C PHE A 114 26.18 13.29 12.09
N ILE A 115 25.66 13.20 10.87
CA ILE A 115 26.46 12.98 9.66
C ILE A 115 26.11 14.03 8.62
N GLY A 116 27.14 14.61 7.99
CA GLY A 116 27.02 15.37 6.74
C GLY A 116 27.47 14.52 5.56
N HIS A 117 26.59 14.31 4.57
CA HIS A 117 26.92 13.62 3.32
C HIS A 117 26.99 14.63 2.18
N LYS A 118 28.09 14.64 1.43
CA LYS A 118 28.31 15.60 0.34
C LYS A 118 27.37 15.32 -0.83
N ARG A 119 26.62 16.34 -1.25
CA ARG A 119 25.64 16.26 -2.35
C ARG A 119 25.48 17.57 -3.09
N TRP A 120 25.04 17.51 -4.35
CA TRP A 120 24.67 18.68 -5.13
C TRP A 120 23.17 18.67 -5.43
N TRP A 121 22.61 19.85 -5.60
CA TRP A 121 21.19 20.07 -5.93
C TRP A 121 21.05 21.36 -6.74
N ASN A 122 19.84 21.69 -7.19
CA ASN A 122 19.61 22.87 -8.02
C ASN A 122 18.87 23.97 -7.26
N GLN A 123 19.12 25.22 -7.64
CA GLN A 123 18.37 26.40 -7.23
C GLN A 123 17.68 27.00 -8.47
N LYS A 124 16.36 27.13 -8.39
CA LYS A 124 15.56 27.82 -9.41
C LYS A 124 15.83 29.32 -9.39
N ASP A 125 15.41 30.03 -10.44
CA ASP A 125 15.42 31.50 -10.49
C ASP A 125 14.58 32.15 -9.38
N THR A 126 13.55 31.44 -8.91
CA THR A 126 12.72 31.85 -7.75
C THR A 126 13.47 31.75 -6.42
N GLY A 127 14.68 31.20 -6.43
CA GLY A 127 15.52 30.98 -5.26
C GLY A 127 15.17 29.72 -4.47
N ILE A 128 14.22 28.89 -4.91
CA ILE A 128 13.84 27.61 -4.26
C ILE A 128 14.89 26.53 -4.57
N TRP A 129 15.21 25.68 -3.59
CA TRP A 129 16.13 24.55 -3.76
C TRP A 129 15.37 23.26 -4.09
N VAL A 130 15.87 22.50 -5.06
CA VAL A 130 15.31 21.22 -5.51
C VAL A 130 16.43 20.20 -5.63
N ASP A 131 16.28 19.07 -4.95
CA ASP A 131 17.16 17.91 -5.10
C ASP A 131 16.37 16.79 -5.80
N TYR A 132 16.79 16.44 -7.01
CA TYR A 132 16.19 15.38 -7.83
C TYR A 132 16.72 13.99 -7.53
N THR A 133 17.67 13.87 -6.61
CA THR A 133 18.22 12.57 -6.25
C THR A 133 17.27 11.84 -5.30
N PRO A 134 16.95 10.56 -5.55
CA PRO A 134 16.06 9.77 -4.69
C PRO A 134 16.48 9.76 -3.20
N ARG A 135 15.47 9.77 -2.33
CA ARG A 135 15.63 9.80 -0.86
C ARG A 135 15.59 8.38 -0.28
N PRO A 136 16.20 8.13 0.89
CA PRO A 136 16.04 6.86 1.58
C PRO A 136 14.57 6.63 1.95
N GLU A 137 14.16 5.37 1.97
CA GLU A 137 12.81 4.98 2.32
C GLU A 137 12.42 5.51 3.71
N GLY A 138 11.23 6.11 3.81
CA GLY A 138 10.73 6.73 5.05
C GLY A 138 11.22 8.16 5.32
N ILE A 139 12.10 8.74 4.49
CA ILE A 139 12.59 10.12 4.64
C ILE A 139 11.94 11.05 3.61
N THR A 140 11.00 11.88 4.06
CA THR A 140 10.29 12.85 3.20
C THR A 140 11.00 14.21 3.14
N GLU A 141 11.65 14.65 4.22
CA GLU A 141 12.35 15.93 4.27
C GLU A 141 13.83 15.75 4.65
N MET A 142 14.69 16.61 4.13
CA MET A 142 16.13 16.57 4.36
C MET A 142 16.65 17.98 4.62
N VAL A 143 17.68 18.10 5.46
CA VAL A 143 18.36 19.37 5.72
C VAL A 143 19.52 19.49 4.74
N LEU A 144 19.43 20.43 3.80
CA LEU A 144 20.48 20.76 2.84
C LEU A 144 21.30 21.95 3.35
N LEU A 145 22.62 21.83 3.33
CA LEU A 145 23.58 22.81 3.81
C LEU A 145 24.57 23.18 2.68
N GLU A 146 24.43 24.36 2.10
CA GLU A 146 25.34 24.87 1.08
C GLU A 146 26.76 25.09 1.65
N SER A 147 27.79 24.66 0.92
CA SER A 147 29.18 24.81 1.34
C SER A 147 29.75 26.20 1.02
N ALA A 148 30.49 26.78 1.96
CA ALA A 148 31.25 28.02 1.75
C ALA A 148 32.40 27.89 0.76
N LYS A 149 32.84 26.67 0.42
CA LYS A 149 34.03 26.43 -0.42
C LYS A 149 33.73 26.37 -1.92
N SER A 150 32.48 26.52 -2.36
CA SER A 150 32.03 26.21 -3.73
C SER A 150 31.93 27.39 -4.70
N THR A 151 32.36 28.60 -4.34
CA THR A 151 32.26 29.77 -5.23
C THR A 151 33.63 30.27 -5.67
N LYS A 152 33.98 29.99 -6.95
CA LYS A 152 34.66 30.89 -7.90
C LYS A 152 35.12 30.09 -9.13
N GLU A 153 34.21 29.90 -10.09
CA GLU A 153 34.63 29.81 -11.49
C GLU A 153 33.52 30.41 -12.36
N LYS A 154 33.91 31.33 -13.23
CA LYS A 154 33.03 32.07 -14.12
C LYS A 154 33.01 31.29 -15.44
N VAL A 155 31.88 30.68 -15.79
CA VAL A 155 31.73 29.94 -17.05
C VAL A 155 31.22 30.91 -18.10
N GLU A 156 32.01 31.14 -19.15
CA GLU A 156 31.59 31.85 -20.35
C GLU A 156 30.61 30.94 -21.15
N PRO A 157 29.56 31.50 -21.78
CA PRO A 157 28.61 30.72 -22.56
C PRO A 157 29.29 30.07 -23.76
N SER A 158 28.90 28.83 -24.09
CA SER A 158 29.43 28.13 -25.27
C SER A 158 28.76 28.62 -26.56
N ASP A 159 29.42 28.40 -27.70
CA ASP A 159 28.93 28.77 -29.03
C ASP A 159 27.53 28.21 -29.36
N ALA A 160 27.11 27.13 -28.68
CA ALA A 160 25.77 26.56 -28.80
C ALA A 160 24.67 27.43 -28.13
N VAL A 161 25.02 28.19 -27.09
CA VAL A 161 24.13 29.13 -26.39
C VAL A 161 23.91 30.39 -27.22
N GLU A 162 24.94 30.86 -27.94
CA GLU A 162 24.80 31.98 -28.89
C GLU A 162 23.97 31.58 -30.12
N ALA A 163 24.11 30.34 -30.59
CA ALA A 163 23.28 29.80 -31.68
C ALA A 163 21.80 29.65 -31.27
N ALA A 164 21.52 29.20 -30.04
CA ALA A 164 20.15 29.06 -29.52
C ALA A 164 19.48 30.42 -29.22
N ALA A 165 20.25 31.47 -28.92
CA ALA A 165 19.74 32.83 -28.74
C ALA A 165 19.28 33.45 -30.07
N ALA A 166 20.02 33.22 -31.16
CA ALA A 166 19.65 33.67 -32.51
C ALA A 166 18.39 32.99 -33.05
N GLU A 167 18.17 31.72 -32.70
CA GLU A 167 16.97 30.96 -33.09
C GLU A 167 15.71 31.41 -32.31
N ARG A 168 15.88 31.88 -31.07
CA ARG A 168 14.80 32.46 -30.24
C ARG A 168 14.36 33.86 -30.69
N GLU A 169 15.26 34.64 -31.28
CA GLU A 169 14.94 35.96 -31.86
C GLU A 169 14.15 35.84 -33.18
N ALA A 170 14.34 34.73 -33.92
CA ALA A 170 13.67 34.49 -35.21
C ALA A 170 12.21 34.00 -35.10
N LEU A 171 11.77 33.52 -33.93
CA LEU A 171 10.44 32.91 -33.74
C LEU A 171 9.43 33.76 -32.95
N GLY A 172 9.71 35.05 -32.73
CA GLY A 172 8.68 36.02 -32.34
C GLY A 172 7.95 35.73 -31.01
N GLY A 173 8.69 35.46 -29.93
CA GLY A 173 8.14 35.28 -28.59
C GLY A 173 7.41 36.53 -28.07
N PHE A 174 6.11 36.38 -27.75
CA PHE A 174 5.31 37.40 -27.09
C PHE A 174 5.75 37.59 -25.62
N ALA A 175 6.16 38.81 -25.27
CA ALA A 175 6.46 39.21 -23.91
C ALA A 175 5.18 39.45 -23.08
N SER A 176 5.29 39.15 -21.78
CA SER A 176 4.33 39.48 -20.73
C SER A 176 3.94 40.96 -20.71
N ALA A 177 2.68 41.24 -20.37
CA ALA A 177 2.13 42.58 -20.21
C ALA A 177 2.99 43.52 -19.33
N PRO A 178 3.13 44.81 -19.67
CA PRO A 178 3.96 45.73 -18.90
C PRO A 178 3.21 46.26 -17.67
N LYS A 179 3.90 46.26 -16.52
CA LYS A 179 3.60 47.15 -15.38
C LYS A 179 4.57 48.33 -15.39
N ALA A 180 4.02 49.47 -15.00
CA ALA A 180 4.67 50.74 -14.70
C ALA A 180 4.98 51.67 -15.89
N ALA A 181 4.33 52.83 -15.86
CA ALA A 181 4.63 53.98 -16.68
C ALA A 181 5.97 54.63 -16.26
N PRO A 182 6.75 55.17 -17.20
CA PRO A 182 7.73 56.20 -16.92
C PRO A 182 7.29 57.57 -17.47
N LYS A 183 7.80 58.59 -16.78
CA LYS A 183 7.58 60.03 -16.96
C LYS A 183 7.98 60.55 -18.34
N ALA A 184 7.35 61.66 -18.71
CA ALA A 184 7.65 62.48 -19.87
C ALA A 184 9.07 63.09 -19.85
N ALA A 185 9.72 63.12 -21.02
CA ALA A 185 10.70 64.14 -21.40
C ALA A 185 10.83 64.26 -22.94
N ALA A 186 10.58 65.49 -23.41
CA ALA A 186 11.12 66.21 -24.58
C ALA A 186 11.26 65.55 -25.98
N ALA A 187 10.29 65.89 -26.82
CA ALA A 187 10.35 66.34 -28.22
C ALA A 187 11.58 66.06 -29.12
N THR A 188 11.29 65.40 -30.25
CA THR A 188 11.78 65.79 -31.60
C THR A 188 10.66 65.55 -32.63
N LYS A 189 10.35 66.56 -33.45
CA LYS A 189 9.37 66.50 -34.56
C LYS A 189 9.82 65.50 -35.64
N PRO A 190 8.88 64.77 -36.26
CA PRO A 190 9.01 64.40 -37.66
C PRO A 190 7.86 64.95 -38.54
N ALA A 191 8.16 65.03 -39.83
CA ALA A 191 7.46 65.76 -40.87
C ALA A 191 6.01 65.28 -41.16
N LYS A 192 5.22 66.21 -41.72
CA LYS A 192 3.85 65.99 -42.23
C LYS A 192 3.77 64.81 -43.21
N PRO A 193 2.86 63.83 -43.01
CA PRO A 193 2.37 62.98 -44.08
C PRO A 193 1.12 63.59 -44.75
N LYS A 194 1.01 63.37 -46.06
CA LYS A 194 -0.15 63.74 -46.90
C LYS A 194 -1.46 63.11 -46.40
N PRO A 195 -2.64 63.73 -46.66
CA PRO A 195 -3.92 63.20 -46.22
C PRO A 195 -4.28 61.92 -46.98
N LYS A 196 -4.58 60.84 -46.24
CA LYS A 196 -5.25 59.63 -46.77
C LYS A 196 -6.77 59.83 -46.74
N ALA A 197 -7.44 59.31 -47.76
CA ALA A 197 -8.88 59.38 -47.99
C ALA A 197 -9.71 58.83 -46.82
N ALA A 198 -10.89 59.42 -46.61
CA ALA A 198 -11.87 58.99 -45.62
C ALA A 198 -12.32 57.53 -45.87
N PRO A 199 -12.48 56.71 -44.82
CA PRO A 199 -13.02 55.36 -44.96
C PRO A 199 -14.49 55.42 -45.41
N PRO A 200 -14.95 54.45 -46.23
CA PRO A 200 -16.34 54.38 -46.66
C PRO A 200 -17.28 54.19 -45.46
N SER A 201 -18.48 54.76 -45.56
CA SER A 201 -19.57 54.66 -44.59
C SER A 201 -19.83 53.19 -44.22
N PRO A 202 -19.98 52.84 -42.92
CA PRO A 202 -20.30 51.47 -42.54
C PRO A 202 -21.66 51.05 -43.14
N PRO A 203 -21.80 49.78 -43.59
CA PRO A 203 -23.07 49.28 -44.11
C PRO A 203 -24.19 49.38 -43.05
N PRO A 204 -25.46 49.53 -43.47
CA PRO A 204 -26.58 49.66 -42.55
C PRO A 204 -26.70 48.43 -41.64
N LYS A 205 -27.03 48.67 -40.37
CA LYS A 205 -27.24 47.60 -39.39
C LYS A 205 -28.47 46.78 -39.77
N LEU A 206 -28.40 45.47 -39.58
CA LEU A 206 -29.51 44.55 -39.85
C LEU A 206 -30.58 44.67 -38.75
N GLU A 207 -31.84 44.56 -39.14
CA GLU A 207 -32.97 44.38 -38.22
C GLU A 207 -33.36 42.89 -38.14
N TYR A 208 -34.03 42.50 -37.06
CA TYR A 208 -34.55 41.14 -36.86
C TYR A 208 -36.06 41.13 -37.09
N LYS A 209 -36.51 40.33 -38.05
CA LYS A 209 -37.89 40.23 -38.57
C LYS A 209 -38.67 39.06 -37.96
N GLY A 210 -38.00 38.11 -37.30
CA GLY A 210 -38.63 36.96 -36.64
C GLY A 210 -38.89 35.75 -37.54
N SER A 211 -38.42 35.77 -38.79
CA SER A 211 -38.58 34.69 -39.79
C SER A 211 -37.26 34.32 -40.47
N GLU A 212 -36.13 34.72 -39.90
CA GLU A 212 -34.79 34.47 -40.42
C GLU A 212 -34.43 32.98 -40.44
N SER A 213 -33.76 32.56 -41.51
CA SER A 213 -33.00 31.30 -41.53
C SER A 213 -31.84 31.34 -40.53
N LEU A 214 -31.30 30.17 -40.13
CA LEU A 214 -30.16 30.10 -39.22
C LEU A 214 -28.95 30.93 -39.70
N ASP A 215 -28.63 30.87 -40.99
CA ASP A 215 -27.56 31.67 -41.59
C ASP A 215 -27.81 33.19 -41.52
N GLU A 216 -29.08 33.61 -41.63
CA GLU A 216 -29.46 35.01 -41.45
C GLU A 216 -29.39 35.43 -39.98
N MET A 217 -29.81 34.58 -39.05
CA MET A 217 -29.66 34.85 -37.61
C MET A 217 -28.20 35.03 -37.22
N VAL A 218 -27.30 34.16 -37.71
CA VAL A 218 -25.84 34.29 -37.48
C VAL A 218 -25.29 35.61 -38.05
N LYS A 219 -25.76 36.06 -39.21
CA LYS A 219 -25.40 37.38 -39.77
C LYS A 219 -25.92 38.53 -38.90
N VAL A 220 -27.16 38.42 -38.39
CA VAL A 220 -27.77 39.42 -37.49
C VAL A 220 -27.00 39.52 -36.17
N LEU A 221 -26.49 38.41 -35.61
CA LEU A 221 -25.62 38.45 -34.42
C LEU A 221 -24.41 39.39 -34.62
N SER A 222 -23.82 39.40 -35.82
CA SER A 222 -22.61 40.17 -36.10
C SER A 222 -22.87 41.61 -36.53
N ARG A 223 -23.96 41.87 -37.26
CA ARG A 223 -24.22 43.16 -37.94
C ARG A 223 -25.54 43.84 -37.54
N GLY A 224 -26.28 43.26 -36.60
CA GLY A 224 -27.57 43.77 -36.17
C GLY A 224 -27.50 45.04 -35.31
N THR A 225 -28.65 45.69 -35.13
CA THR A 225 -28.84 46.63 -34.01
C THR A 225 -28.76 45.88 -32.67
N LYS A 226 -28.57 46.59 -31.55
CA LYS A 226 -28.50 45.93 -30.23
C LYS A 226 -29.74 45.08 -29.93
N ASP A 227 -30.92 45.59 -30.29
CA ASP A 227 -32.20 44.88 -30.16
C ASP A 227 -32.28 43.66 -31.09
N ALA A 228 -31.87 43.81 -32.35
CA ALA A 228 -31.82 42.70 -33.31
C ALA A 228 -30.83 41.60 -32.89
N GLN A 229 -29.66 41.98 -32.36
CA GLN A 229 -28.67 41.05 -31.81
C GLN A 229 -29.23 40.28 -30.62
N ALA A 230 -29.93 40.95 -29.70
CA ALA A 230 -30.55 40.30 -28.55
C ALA A 230 -31.64 39.30 -28.96
N LYS A 231 -32.50 39.67 -29.92
CA LYS A 231 -33.56 38.79 -30.43
C LYS A 231 -33.01 37.59 -31.20
N ALA A 232 -32.00 37.80 -32.05
CA ALA A 232 -31.32 36.71 -32.76
C ALA A 232 -30.60 35.76 -31.79
N ALA A 233 -29.93 36.30 -30.76
CA ALA A 233 -29.29 35.49 -29.74
C ALA A 233 -30.31 34.68 -28.93
N ALA A 234 -31.48 35.25 -28.61
CA ALA A 234 -32.57 34.54 -27.94
C ALA A 234 -33.12 33.38 -28.78
N ALA A 235 -33.34 33.61 -30.07
CA ALA A 235 -33.80 32.58 -31.00
C ALA A 235 -32.78 31.43 -31.14
N ILE A 236 -31.49 31.77 -31.26
CA ILE A 236 -30.41 30.78 -31.32
C ILE A 236 -30.29 30.02 -29.99
N ALA A 237 -30.43 30.67 -28.84
CA ALA A 237 -30.44 29.99 -27.54
C ALA A 237 -31.60 28.99 -27.44
N ALA A 238 -32.80 29.37 -27.90
CA ALA A 238 -33.96 28.49 -27.94
C ALA A 238 -33.74 27.29 -28.88
N GLN A 239 -33.12 27.52 -30.04
CA GLN A 239 -32.75 26.45 -30.98
C GLN A 239 -31.71 25.50 -30.40
N ALA A 240 -30.63 26.03 -29.81
CA ALA A 240 -29.58 25.22 -29.19
C ALA A 240 -30.14 24.32 -28.07
N ALA A 241 -31.11 24.81 -27.30
CA ALA A 241 -31.77 24.06 -26.24
C ALA A 241 -32.66 22.90 -26.72
N THR A 242 -32.96 22.80 -28.02
CA THR A 242 -33.79 21.68 -28.56
C THR A 242 -33.02 20.36 -28.67
N GLY A 243 -31.68 20.40 -28.64
CA GLY A 243 -30.86 19.21 -28.61
C GLY A 243 -29.52 19.33 -29.36
N PRO A 244 -28.75 18.23 -29.39
CA PRO A 244 -27.39 18.22 -29.92
C PRO A 244 -27.33 18.45 -31.44
N GLU A 245 -28.31 18.00 -32.21
CA GLU A 245 -28.32 18.17 -33.67
C GLU A 245 -28.48 19.65 -34.09
N GLU A 246 -29.31 20.41 -33.39
CA GLU A 246 -29.44 21.84 -33.67
C GLU A 246 -28.20 22.61 -33.19
N SER A 247 -27.62 22.19 -32.05
CA SER A 247 -26.31 22.71 -31.61
C SER A 247 -25.22 22.51 -32.66
N LYS A 248 -25.17 21.35 -33.33
CA LYS A 248 -24.24 21.07 -34.44
C LYS A 248 -24.48 22.01 -35.61
N ARG A 249 -25.74 22.23 -36.00
CA ARG A 249 -26.09 23.15 -37.10
C ARG A 249 -25.68 24.58 -36.80
N ILE A 250 -25.88 25.06 -35.58
CA ILE A 250 -25.50 26.41 -35.15
C ILE A 250 -23.97 26.59 -35.20
N VAL A 251 -23.21 25.59 -34.73
CA VAL A 251 -21.74 25.62 -34.80
C VAL A 251 -21.26 25.58 -36.25
N ALA A 252 -21.84 24.71 -37.08
CA ALA A 252 -21.51 24.60 -38.51
C ALA A 252 -21.84 25.87 -39.31
N ALA A 253 -22.91 26.56 -38.96
CA ALA A 253 -23.29 27.86 -39.53
C ALA A 253 -22.36 29.02 -39.07
N GLY A 254 -21.37 28.75 -38.22
CA GLY A 254 -20.41 29.75 -37.73
C GLY A 254 -20.97 30.63 -36.61
N GLY A 255 -22.01 30.19 -35.89
CA GLY A 255 -22.67 30.98 -34.84
C GLY A 255 -21.83 31.22 -33.58
N LEU A 256 -20.83 30.37 -33.31
CA LEU A 256 -20.03 30.42 -32.08
C LEU A 256 -19.27 31.74 -31.90
N GLN A 257 -18.57 32.21 -32.94
CA GLN A 257 -17.72 33.39 -32.81
C GLN A 257 -18.51 34.70 -32.67
N PRO A 258 -19.62 34.91 -33.40
CA PRO A 258 -20.56 36.00 -33.13
C PRO A 258 -21.13 35.97 -31.71
N LEU A 259 -21.51 34.80 -31.17
CA LEU A 259 -22.00 34.67 -29.79
C LEU A 259 -20.93 35.08 -28.77
N LEU A 260 -19.67 34.68 -28.96
CA LEU A 260 -18.56 35.09 -28.10
C LEU A 260 -18.30 36.60 -28.11
N LEU A 261 -18.48 37.25 -29.28
CA LEU A 261 -18.40 38.71 -29.36
C LEU A 261 -19.53 39.39 -28.57
N LEU A 262 -20.73 38.81 -28.56
CA LEU A 262 -21.86 39.33 -27.78
C LEU A 262 -21.66 39.19 -26.28
N LEU A 263 -20.88 38.21 -25.80
CA LEU A 263 -20.53 38.11 -24.37
C LEU A 263 -19.80 39.35 -23.83
N ARG A 264 -19.12 40.11 -24.70
CA ARG A 264 -18.42 41.36 -24.32
C ARG A 264 -19.36 42.56 -24.19
N GLN A 265 -20.61 42.43 -24.62
CA GLN A 265 -21.63 43.47 -24.46
C GLN A 265 -22.30 43.37 -23.07
N THR A 266 -23.28 44.24 -22.80
CA THR A 266 -24.06 44.24 -21.56
C THR A 266 -25.56 44.24 -21.89
N GLY A 267 -26.38 43.64 -21.04
CA GLY A 267 -27.84 43.53 -21.21
C GLY A 267 -28.26 42.25 -21.92
N ASP A 268 -29.47 42.22 -22.46
CA ASP A 268 -30.14 41.00 -22.95
C ASP A 268 -29.34 40.21 -24.00
N ALA A 269 -28.57 40.89 -24.85
CA ALA A 269 -27.71 40.21 -25.83
C ALA A 269 -26.61 39.37 -25.17
N GLN A 270 -26.05 39.82 -24.05
CA GLN A 270 -25.04 39.08 -23.29
C GLN A 270 -25.66 37.85 -22.63
N ASP A 271 -26.84 38.01 -22.01
CA ASP A 271 -27.55 36.94 -21.34
C ASP A 271 -27.96 35.82 -22.31
N HIS A 272 -28.64 36.18 -23.40
CA HIS A 272 -29.04 35.19 -24.41
C HIS A 272 -27.84 34.51 -25.08
N ALA A 273 -26.73 35.24 -25.31
CA ALA A 273 -25.51 34.65 -25.85
C ALA A 273 -24.87 33.65 -24.87
N ALA A 274 -24.86 33.96 -23.57
CA ALA A 274 -24.36 33.04 -22.55
C ALA A 274 -25.22 31.76 -22.50
N ARG A 275 -26.55 31.90 -22.55
CA ARG A 275 -27.48 30.76 -22.56
C ARG A 275 -27.30 29.88 -23.80
N ALA A 276 -27.14 30.50 -24.98
CA ALA A 276 -26.82 29.76 -26.20
C ALA A 276 -25.52 28.97 -26.05
N ILE A 277 -24.45 29.59 -25.55
CA ILE A 277 -23.14 28.92 -25.36
C ILE A 277 -23.24 27.80 -24.32
N MET A 278 -24.03 27.95 -23.26
CA MET A 278 -24.26 26.88 -22.27
C MET A 278 -24.89 25.65 -22.90
N SER A 279 -25.92 25.83 -23.73
CA SER A 279 -26.54 24.74 -24.50
C SER A 279 -25.59 24.13 -25.51
N LEU A 280 -24.75 24.93 -26.19
CA LEU A 280 -23.74 24.40 -27.10
C LEU A 280 -22.66 23.58 -26.38
N ALA A 281 -22.28 23.99 -25.18
CA ALA A 281 -21.25 23.34 -24.36
C ALA A 281 -21.70 22.00 -23.77
N ASP A 282 -23.01 21.76 -23.66
CA ASP A 282 -23.58 20.48 -23.23
C ASP A 282 -23.24 19.33 -24.20
N CYS A 283 -22.97 19.66 -25.47
CA CYS A 283 -22.53 18.69 -26.46
C CYS A 283 -21.01 18.45 -26.37
N MET A 284 -20.61 17.27 -25.89
CA MET A 284 -19.20 16.89 -25.69
C MET A 284 -18.33 17.01 -26.96
N GLU A 285 -18.90 16.72 -28.14
CA GLU A 285 -18.19 16.80 -29.43
C GLU A 285 -17.70 18.23 -29.75
N HIS A 286 -18.37 19.26 -29.21
CA HIS A 286 -18.04 20.66 -29.47
C HIS A 286 -17.12 21.28 -28.42
N GLN A 287 -16.89 20.62 -27.28
CA GLN A 287 -16.10 21.19 -26.18
C GLN A 287 -14.72 21.70 -26.64
N GLN A 288 -14.04 20.96 -27.52
CA GLN A 288 -12.74 21.40 -28.06
C GLN A 288 -12.85 22.62 -28.98
N LEU A 289 -13.86 22.67 -29.85
CA LEU A 289 -14.10 23.80 -30.74
C LEU A 289 -14.49 25.06 -29.96
N ILE A 290 -15.38 24.89 -28.97
CA ILE A 290 -15.81 25.95 -28.05
C ILE A 290 -14.60 26.49 -27.28
N THR A 291 -13.75 25.62 -26.73
CA THR A 291 -12.53 26.05 -26.04
C THR A 291 -11.57 26.80 -26.98
N ARG A 292 -11.30 26.27 -28.18
CA ARG A 292 -10.40 26.90 -29.18
C ARG A 292 -10.88 28.28 -29.62
N ALA A 293 -12.20 28.51 -29.63
CA ALA A 293 -12.76 29.81 -29.98
C ALA A 293 -12.51 30.89 -28.91
N GLY A 294 -11.94 30.53 -27.75
CA GLY A 294 -11.62 31.46 -26.66
C GLY A 294 -12.69 31.55 -25.57
N THR A 295 -13.56 30.54 -25.46
CA THR A 295 -14.70 30.58 -24.53
C THR A 295 -14.26 30.60 -23.06
N ILE A 296 -13.27 29.81 -22.64
CA ILE A 296 -12.85 29.72 -21.22
C ILE A 296 -12.44 31.10 -20.65
N PRO A 297 -11.52 31.87 -21.26
CA PRO A 297 -11.20 33.21 -20.78
C PRO A 297 -12.40 34.17 -20.76
N ALA A 298 -13.28 34.09 -21.77
CA ALA A 298 -14.47 34.94 -21.85
C ALA A 298 -15.45 34.66 -20.70
N VAL A 299 -15.71 33.38 -20.44
CA VAL A 299 -16.60 32.93 -19.35
C VAL A 299 -16.04 33.29 -17.98
N ILE A 300 -14.72 33.18 -17.76
CA ILE A 300 -14.08 33.60 -16.51
C ILE A 300 -14.22 35.12 -16.28
N GLN A 301 -14.21 35.92 -17.35
CA GLN A 301 -14.47 37.36 -17.23
C GLN A 301 -15.94 37.64 -16.84
N LEU A 302 -16.89 36.85 -17.35
CA LEU A 302 -18.30 36.96 -16.96
C LEU A 302 -18.49 36.63 -15.49
N LEU A 303 -17.88 35.55 -14.99
CA LEU A 303 -17.94 35.18 -13.57
C LEU A 303 -17.50 36.32 -12.65
N LYS A 304 -16.53 37.14 -13.08
CA LYS A 304 -15.99 38.25 -12.27
C LYS A 304 -16.82 39.54 -12.31
N SER A 305 -17.52 39.82 -13.41
CA SER A 305 -18.01 41.18 -13.69
C SER A 305 -19.43 41.27 -14.24
N ALA A 306 -20.06 40.14 -14.59
CA ALA A 306 -21.40 40.14 -15.15
C ALA A 306 -22.49 40.22 -14.06
N PRO A 307 -23.75 40.54 -14.43
CA PRO A 307 -24.89 40.43 -13.51
C PRO A 307 -25.11 39.00 -13.01
N ALA A 308 -25.77 38.85 -11.87
CA ALA A 308 -25.94 37.55 -11.19
C ALA A 308 -26.48 36.42 -12.09
N ALA A 309 -27.49 36.70 -12.93
CA ALA A 309 -28.06 35.71 -13.85
C ALA A 309 -27.04 35.21 -14.91
N VAL A 310 -26.15 36.10 -15.36
CA VAL A 310 -25.10 35.76 -16.33
C VAL A 310 -23.94 35.04 -15.65
N GLN A 311 -23.62 35.39 -14.39
CA GLN A 311 -22.62 34.67 -13.59
C GLN A 311 -23.04 33.21 -13.34
N GLU A 312 -24.32 32.97 -13.02
CA GLU A 312 -24.90 31.63 -12.91
C GLU A 312 -24.71 30.83 -14.20
N THR A 313 -25.13 31.40 -15.34
CA THR A 313 -24.98 30.76 -16.65
C THR A 313 -23.51 30.50 -16.98
N ALA A 314 -22.61 31.44 -16.63
CA ALA A 314 -21.18 31.30 -16.83
C ALA A 314 -20.59 30.12 -16.01
N ALA A 315 -21.06 29.89 -14.79
CA ALA A 315 -20.65 28.72 -14.01
C ALA A 315 -21.12 27.41 -14.69
N GLY A 316 -22.36 27.39 -15.19
CA GLY A 316 -22.89 26.24 -15.94
C GLY A 316 -22.10 25.94 -17.23
N ILE A 317 -21.72 26.97 -17.99
CA ILE A 317 -20.85 26.80 -19.17
C ILE A 317 -19.53 26.12 -18.78
N LEU A 318 -18.88 26.57 -17.69
CA LEU A 318 -17.64 25.94 -17.24
C LEU A 318 -17.86 24.48 -16.82
N GLY A 319 -18.96 24.18 -16.13
CA GLY A 319 -19.31 22.82 -15.76
C GLY A 319 -19.43 21.92 -16.99
N ASN A 320 -20.21 22.33 -17.99
CA ASN A 320 -20.40 21.60 -19.23
C ASN A 320 -19.09 21.39 -20.00
N LEU A 321 -18.23 22.42 -20.05
CA LEU A 321 -16.92 22.30 -20.68
C LEU A 321 -15.95 21.36 -19.95
N ALA A 322 -16.14 21.14 -18.64
CA ALA A 322 -15.29 20.31 -17.81
C ALA A 322 -15.68 18.82 -17.80
N ILE A 323 -16.89 18.47 -18.25
CA ILE A 323 -17.39 17.08 -18.23
C ILE A 323 -16.44 16.18 -19.02
N GLN A 324 -15.81 15.23 -18.32
CA GLN A 324 -14.89 14.22 -18.87
C GLN A 324 -13.77 14.80 -19.76
N ASN A 325 -13.30 16.02 -19.46
CA ASN A 325 -12.33 16.71 -20.30
C ASN A 325 -11.16 17.30 -19.49
N PRO A 326 -10.12 16.48 -19.20
CA PRO A 326 -8.97 16.91 -18.40
C PRO A 326 -8.28 18.17 -18.92
N ALA A 327 -8.21 18.34 -20.25
CA ALA A 327 -7.60 19.52 -20.86
C ALA A 327 -8.39 20.81 -20.56
N ASN A 328 -9.72 20.76 -20.67
CA ASN A 328 -10.58 21.89 -20.33
C ASN A 328 -10.58 22.17 -18.81
N GLN A 329 -10.57 21.12 -17.99
CA GLN A 329 -10.48 21.27 -16.53
C GLN A 329 -9.20 22.02 -16.14
N ALA A 330 -8.05 21.57 -16.64
CA ALA A 330 -6.76 22.22 -16.41
C ALA A 330 -6.72 23.65 -16.97
N ALA A 331 -7.24 23.87 -18.19
CA ALA A 331 -7.29 25.19 -18.81
C ALA A 331 -8.16 26.18 -18.01
N ALA A 332 -9.31 25.74 -17.49
CA ALA A 332 -10.18 26.57 -16.66
C ALA A 332 -9.49 26.96 -15.34
N VAL A 333 -8.82 26.01 -14.67
CA VAL A 333 -8.06 26.26 -13.45
C VAL A 333 -6.90 27.22 -13.72
N ALA A 334 -6.10 26.97 -14.77
CA ALA A 334 -4.97 27.81 -15.15
C ALA A 334 -5.39 29.25 -15.52
N ALA A 335 -6.58 29.40 -16.12
CA ALA A 335 -7.15 30.71 -16.45
C ALA A 335 -7.77 31.43 -15.23
N GLY A 336 -7.75 30.82 -14.04
CA GLY A 336 -8.19 31.43 -12.79
C GLY A 336 -9.70 31.36 -12.56
N ALA A 337 -10.35 30.25 -12.94
CA ALA A 337 -11.78 30.04 -12.71
C ALA A 337 -12.14 29.87 -11.22
N LEU A 338 -11.24 29.33 -10.38
CA LEU A 338 -11.60 28.91 -9.03
C LEU A 338 -11.98 30.06 -8.07
N PRO A 339 -11.22 31.17 -7.96
CA PRO A 339 -11.60 32.26 -7.05
C PRO A 339 -13.01 32.84 -7.27
N PRO A 340 -13.45 33.17 -8.51
CA PRO A 340 -14.79 33.67 -8.72
C PRO A 340 -15.88 32.59 -8.52
N LEU A 341 -15.59 31.32 -8.79
CA LEU A 341 -16.52 30.22 -8.43
C LEU A 341 -16.70 30.15 -6.90
N VAL A 342 -15.61 30.21 -6.13
CA VAL A 342 -15.71 30.21 -4.66
C VAL A 342 -16.49 31.43 -4.13
N ASP A 343 -16.35 32.60 -4.76
CA ASP A 343 -17.15 33.78 -4.40
C ASP A 343 -18.66 33.57 -4.64
N LEU A 344 -19.02 32.92 -5.76
CA LEU A 344 -20.41 32.55 -6.06
C LEU A 344 -20.96 31.50 -5.07
N LEU A 345 -20.16 30.51 -4.64
CA LEU A 345 -20.59 29.59 -3.58
C LEU A 345 -20.94 30.31 -2.28
N LEU A 346 -20.19 31.35 -1.94
CA LEU A 346 -20.37 32.11 -0.71
C LEU A 346 -21.55 33.09 -0.79
N LYS A 347 -21.63 33.87 -1.87
CA LYS A 347 -22.49 35.06 -1.97
C LYS A 347 -23.59 34.97 -3.03
N GLY A 348 -23.53 33.99 -3.94
CA GLY A 348 -24.46 33.85 -5.05
C GLY A 348 -25.89 33.49 -4.63
N SER A 349 -26.82 33.58 -5.60
CA SER A 349 -28.17 33.03 -5.48
C SER A 349 -28.14 31.50 -5.39
N THR A 350 -29.24 30.87 -4.97
CA THR A 350 -29.33 29.39 -4.95
C THR A 350 -29.00 28.76 -6.30
N PRO A 351 -29.56 29.22 -7.44
CA PRO A 351 -29.19 28.68 -8.74
C PRO A 351 -27.71 28.88 -9.10
N ALA A 352 -27.13 30.04 -8.77
CA ALA A 352 -25.70 30.27 -8.97
C ALA A 352 -24.83 29.30 -8.16
N LYS A 353 -25.24 28.97 -6.92
CA LYS A 353 -24.56 27.97 -6.09
C LYS A 353 -24.68 26.56 -6.67
N GLU A 354 -25.85 26.19 -7.20
CA GLU A 354 -26.07 24.90 -7.87
C GLU A 354 -25.15 24.76 -9.08
N GLN A 355 -25.16 25.74 -9.99
CA GLN A 355 -24.28 25.76 -11.16
C GLN A 355 -22.79 25.77 -10.80
N THR A 356 -22.44 26.42 -9.68
CA THR A 356 -21.07 26.41 -9.19
C THR A 356 -20.66 25.05 -8.60
N CYS A 357 -21.54 24.38 -7.86
CA CYS A 357 -21.29 23.03 -7.36
C CYS A 357 -21.13 22.05 -8.53
N PHE A 358 -22.01 22.14 -9.53
CA PHE A 358 -21.91 21.37 -10.77
C PHE A 358 -20.58 21.63 -11.52
N ALA A 359 -20.14 22.88 -11.60
CA ALA A 359 -18.85 23.22 -12.20
C ALA A 359 -17.69 22.59 -11.42
N LEU A 360 -17.68 22.71 -10.09
CA LEU A 360 -16.62 22.15 -9.24
C LEU A 360 -16.62 20.61 -9.24
N TRP A 361 -17.79 19.98 -9.30
CA TRP A 361 -17.94 18.54 -9.48
C TRP A 361 -17.17 18.09 -10.72
N ASN A 362 -17.49 18.68 -11.87
CA ASN A 362 -16.91 18.30 -13.14
C ASN A 362 -15.43 18.68 -13.26
N LEU A 363 -15.02 19.80 -12.66
CA LEU A 363 -13.62 20.18 -12.56
C LEU A 363 -12.80 19.21 -11.70
N ALA A 364 -13.38 18.63 -10.65
CA ALA A 364 -12.72 17.67 -9.76
C ALA A 364 -12.75 16.23 -10.28
N CYS A 365 -13.52 15.93 -11.33
CA CYS A 365 -13.73 14.57 -11.80
C CYS A 365 -12.45 13.98 -12.42
N GLN A 366 -11.90 12.93 -11.79
CA GLN A 366 -10.74 12.15 -12.24
C GLN A 366 -9.49 12.97 -12.60
N ASN A 367 -9.24 14.07 -11.88
CA ASN A 367 -8.09 14.94 -12.14
C ASN A 367 -7.46 15.41 -10.82
N SER A 368 -6.32 14.81 -10.45
CA SER A 368 -5.63 15.06 -9.18
C SER A 368 -5.15 16.50 -9.04
N GLU A 369 -4.65 17.11 -10.12
CA GLU A 369 -4.15 18.50 -10.08
C GLU A 369 -5.28 19.49 -9.79
N THR A 370 -6.42 19.32 -10.45
CA THR A 370 -7.58 20.22 -10.25
C THR A 370 -8.24 19.98 -8.90
N GLN A 371 -8.29 18.73 -8.40
CA GLN A 371 -8.77 18.41 -7.05
C GLN A 371 -7.98 19.16 -5.98
N VAL A 372 -6.65 19.21 -6.09
CA VAL A 372 -5.79 19.96 -5.18
C VAL A 372 -5.99 21.46 -5.36
N ALA A 373 -6.08 21.96 -6.60
CA ALA A 373 -6.30 23.38 -6.85
C ALA A 373 -7.63 23.89 -6.27
N ILE A 374 -8.70 23.09 -6.35
CA ILE A 374 -10.01 23.41 -5.76
C ILE A 374 -9.94 23.48 -4.23
N GLU A 375 -9.19 22.59 -3.60
CA GLU A 375 -8.91 22.64 -2.16
C GLU A 375 -8.16 23.93 -1.79
N GLN A 376 -7.07 24.24 -2.49
CA GLN A 376 -6.24 25.43 -2.25
C GLN A 376 -7.00 26.74 -2.49
N ALA A 377 -7.99 26.73 -3.38
CA ALA A 377 -8.90 27.86 -3.60
C ALA A 377 -9.90 28.07 -2.45
N GLY A 378 -9.95 27.15 -1.46
CA GLY A 378 -10.80 27.24 -0.28
C GLY A 378 -12.25 26.79 -0.51
N ALA A 379 -12.52 25.96 -1.52
CA ALA A 379 -13.88 25.56 -1.88
C ALA A 379 -14.52 24.54 -0.91
N ILE A 380 -13.72 23.74 -0.21
CA ILE A 380 -14.21 22.65 0.66
C ILE A 380 -15.18 23.16 1.72
N LYS A 381 -14.79 24.18 2.50
CA LYS A 381 -15.62 24.68 3.62
C LYS A 381 -16.98 25.23 3.15
N PRO A 382 -17.07 26.05 2.08
CA PRO A 382 -18.34 26.41 1.46
C PRO A 382 -19.18 25.20 1.04
N LEU A 383 -18.59 24.24 0.32
CA LEU A 383 -19.28 23.01 -0.12
C LEU A 383 -19.83 22.22 1.07
N THR A 384 -19.04 22.05 2.13
CA THR A 384 -19.48 21.38 3.37
C THR A 384 -20.64 22.11 4.05
N SER A 385 -20.66 23.45 4.04
CA SER A 385 -21.80 24.20 4.60
C SER A 385 -23.09 24.00 3.80
N LEU A 386 -23.01 23.67 2.50
CA LEU A 386 -24.18 23.47 1.66
C LEU A 386 -24.84 22.09 1.87
N LEU A 387 -24.09 21.10 2.37
CA LEU A 387 -24.64 19.78 2.72
C LEU A 387 -25.79 19.85 3.74
N SER A 388 -25.77 20.84 4.65
CA SER A 388 -26.80 20.99 5.69
C SER A 388 -27.77 22.16 5.45
N LYS A 389 -27.38 23.16 4.66
CA LYS A 389 -28.16 24.40 4.46
C LYS A 389 -28.81 24.49 3.08
N GLY A 390 -28.42 23.64 2.12
CA GLY A 390 -28.98 23.61 0.77
C GLY A 390 -30.33 22.88 0.70
N GLY A 391 -31.10 23.11 -0.36
CA GLY A 391 -32.19 22.22 -0.77
C GLY A 391 -31.65 20.92 -1.38
N ALA A 392 -32.52 19.95 -1.66
CA ALA A 392 -32.11 18.61 -2.11
C ALA A 392 -31.16 18.61 -3.33
N SER A 393 -31.49 19.40 -4.36
CA SER A 393 -30.65 19.56 -5.55
C SER A 393 -29.25 20.09 -5.21
N LEU A 394 -29.19 21.19 -4.45
CA LEU A 394 -27.92 21.79 -4.04
C LEU A 394 -27.08 20.88 -3.12
N GLN A 395 -27.74 20.09 -2.25
CA GLN A 395 -27.07 19.11 -1.40
C GLN A 395 -26.44 17.99 -2.23
N GLU A 396 -27.16 17.49 -3.24
CA GLU A 396 -26.66 16.47 -4.16
C GLU A 396 -25.42 16.96 -4.92
N GLU A 397 -25.50 18.15 -5.53
CA GLU A 397 -24.37 18.74 -6.27
C GLU A 397 -23.16 19.01 -5.36
N ALA A 398 -23.39 19.52 -4.15
CA ALA A 398 -22.32 19.75 -3.18
C ALA A 398 -21.68 18.44 -2.70
N ALA A 399 -22.47 17.40 -2.46
CA ALA A 399 -21.99 16.09 -2.06
C ALA A 399 -21.20 15.40 -3.18
N GLY A 400 -21.65 15.50 -4.44
CA GLY A 400 -20.92 14.95 -5.59
C GLY A 400 -19.59 15.68 -5.86
N ALA A 401 -19.57 17.01 -5.71
CA ALA A 401 -18.31 17.76 -5.75
C ALA A 401 -17.34 17.30 -4.65
N LEU A 402 -17.81 17.14 -3.41
CA LEU A 402 -16.98 16.63 -2.31
C LEU A 402 -16.55 15.18 -2.51
N MET A 403 -17.40 14.33 -3.09
CA MET A 403 -17.06 12.95 -3.42
C MET A 403 -15.86 12.89 -4.38
N ASN A 404 -15.88 13.68 -5.45
CA ASN A 404 -14.76 13.76 -6.39
C ASN A 404 -13.50 14.35 -5.75
N LEU A 405 -13.64 15.37 -4.90
CA LEU A 405 -12.50 15.91 -4.15
C LEU A 405 -11.91 14.89 -3.17
N ALA A 406 -12.75 14.07 -2.51
CA ALA A 406 -12.33 13.04 -1.56
C ALA A 406 -11.58 11.89 -2.21
N ALA A 407 -11.59 11.75 -3.54
CA ALA A 407 -10.75 10.79 -4.25
C ALA A 407 -9.24 11.08 -4.04
N HIS A 408 -8.88 12.34 -3.79
CA HIS A 408 -7.50 12.73 -3.53
C HIS A 408 -7.10 12.51 -2.05
N PRO A 409 -5.97 11.85 -1.74
CA PRO A 409 -5.55 11.57 -0.36
C PRO A 409 -5.48 12.80 0.56
N GLU A 410 -4.91 13.91 0.09
CA GLU A 410 -4.76 15.14 0.88
C GLU A 410 -6.10 15.81 1.22
N ASN A 411 -7.07 15.73 0.30
CA ASN A 411 -8.36 16.37 0.47
C ASN A 411 -9.23 15.64 1.50
N LYS A 412 -9.04 14.33 1.69
CA LYS A 412 -9.82 13.51 2.64
C LYS A 412 -9.78 14.08 4.05
N ARG A 413 -8.61 14.55 4.51
CA ARG A 413 -8.44 15.16 5.84
C ARG A 413 -9.09 16.54 5.91
N ALA A 414 -8.91 17.36 4.88
CA ALA A 414 -9.50 18.70 4.84
C ALA A 414 -11.04 18.68 4.84
N ILE A 415 -11.63 17.76 4.09
CA ILE A 415 -13.09 17.54 4.03
C ILE A 415 -13.61 17.12 5.42
N ALA A 416 -12.97 16.12 6.05
CA ALA A 416 -13.38 15.67 7.38
C ALA A 416 -13.23 16.77 8.44
N ALA A 417 -12.13 17.54 8.42
CA ALA A 417 -11.87 18.64 9.34
C ALA A 417 -12.88 19.79 9.23
N CYS A 418 -13.53 19.94 8.07
CA CYS A 418 -14.63 20.90 7.88
C CYS A 418 -15.97 20.43 8.45
N GLY A 419 -16.04 19.24 9.05
CA GLY A 419 -17.27 18.68 9.63
C GLY A 419 -18.19 18.00 8.60
N ALA A 420 -17.65 17.59 7.45
CA ALA A 420 -18.47 16.97 6.40
C ALA A 420 -19.04 15.61 6.80
N VAL A 421 -18.36 14.84 7.64
CA VAL A 421 -18.77 13.47 8.01
C VAL A 421 -20.17 13.44 8.62
N ASP A 422 -20.45 14.26 9.64
CA ASP A 422 -21.76 14.28 10.30
C ASP A 422 -22.87 14.72 9.33
N ALA A 423 -22.58 15.69 8.46
CA ALA A 423 -23.53 16.16 7.44
C ALA A 423 -23.84 15.08 6.40
N LEU A 424 -22.81 14.39 5.89
CA LEU A 424 -22.96 13.29 4.93
C LEU A 424 -23.77 12.13 5.55
N VAL A 425 -23.51 11.76 6.81
CA VAL A 425 -24.28 10.71 7.50
C VAL A 425 -25.75 11.11 7.68
N ALA A 426 -26.03 12.39 7.96
CA ALA A 426 -27.40 12.88 8.01
C ALA A 426 -28.10 12.78 6.64
N MET A 427 -27.38 13.10 5.55
CA MET A 427 -27.89 13.03 4.18
C MET A 427 -28.22 11.61 3.72
N LEU A 428 -27.57 10.57 4.23
CA LEU A 428 -27.94 9.19 3.89
C LEU A 428 -29.42 8.87 4.17
N LYS A 429 -30.04 9.59 5.11
CA LYS A 429 -31.46 9.40 5.49
C LYS A 429 -32.45 10.10 4.54
N SER A 430 -32.00 11.02 3.70
CA SER A 430 -32.90 11.78 2.81
C SER A 430 -33.33 10.98 1.58
N GLY A 431 -32.63 9.89 1.25
CA GLY A 431 -32.85 9.12 0.02
C GLY A 431 -32.45 9.88 -1.27
N GLY A 432 -32.67 9.25 -2.42
CA GLY A 432 -32.41 9.85 -3.73
C GLY A 432 -30.93 10.09 -4.06
N GLY A 433 -30.66 11.01 -4.99
CA GLY A 433 -29.30 11.32 -5.47
C GLY A 433 -28.39 11.90 -4.39
N ALA A 434 -28.93 12.72 -3.49
CA ALA A 434 -28.20 13.24 -2.33
C ALA A 434 -27.61 12.13 -1.43
N ALA A 435 -28.40 11.08 -1.15
CA ALA A 435 -27.92 9.94 -0.37
C ALA A 435 -26.89 9.10 -1.14
N GLU A 436 -27.07 8.93 -2.46
CA GLU A 436 -26.09 8.27 -3.34
C GLU A 436 -24.73 8.97 -3.30
N GLN A 437 -24.69 10.29 -3.51
CA GLN A 437 -23.45 11.07 -3.46
C GLN A 437 -22.83 11.07 -2.06
N ALA A 438 -23.65 11.11 -1.01
CA ALA A 438 -23.16 11.02 0.36
C ALA A 438 -22.47 9.67 0.64
N ALA A 439 -23.05 8.56 0.19
CA ALA A 439 -22.45 7.24 0.31
C ALA A 439 -21.11 7.14 -0.43
N GLY A 440 -21.04 7.64 -1.67
CA GLY A 440 -19.80 7.67 -2.45
C GLY A 440 -18.71 8.56 -1.83
N CYS A 441 -19.10 9.70 -1.26
CA CYS A 441 -18.17 10.57 -0.54
C CYS A 441 -17.62 9.88 0.73
N LEU A 442 -18.47 9.22 1.52
CA LEU A 442 -18.06 8.46 2.70
C LEU A 442 -17.14 7.29 2.34
N MET A 443 -17.41 6.59 1.23
CA MET A 443 -16.53 5.56 0.69
C MET A 443 -15.13 6.10 0.43
N ASN A 444 -15.01 7.22 -0.29
CA ASN A 444 -13.74 7.85 -0.61
C ASN A 444 -13.01 8.36 0.65
N LEU A 445 -13.74 8.96 1.58
CA LEU A 445 -13.19 9.45 2.85
C LEU A 445 -12.64 8.32 3.73
N ALA A 446 -13.28 7.16 3.72
CA ALA A 446 -12.85 5.98 4.49
C ALA A 446 -11.64 5.26 3.86
N SER A 447 -11.47 5.36 2.54
CA SER A 447 -10.39 4.67 1.82
C SER A 447 -9.00 5.10 2.32
N ASN A 448 -8.21 4.14 2.80
CA ASN A 448 -6.82 4.32 3.27
C ASN A 448 -6.63 5.46 4.29
N ASN A 449 -7.61 5.71 5.16
CA ASN A 449 -7.53 6.77 6.17
C ASN A 449 -8.20 6.35 7.50
N SER A 450 -7.39 5.90 8.46
CA SER A 450 -7.91 5.38 9.75
C SER A 450 -8.56 6.44 10.64
N GLU A 451 -8.15 7.71 10.53
CA GLU A 451 -8.78 8.80 11.27
C GLU A 451 -10.20 9.06 10.77
N ASN A 452 -10.38 9.10 9.46
CA ASN A 452 -11.68 9.27 8.83
C ASN A 452 -12.58 8.06 9.07
N GLN A 453 -12.05 6.84 8.98
CA GLN A 453 -12.82 5.63 9.32
C GLN A 453 -13.39 5.72 10.74
N ARG A 454 -12.57 6.11 11.74
CA ARG A 454 -13.03 6.32 13.13
C ARG A 454 -14.07 7.43 13.23
N ALA A 455 -13.89 8.54 12.50
CA ALA A 455 -14.85 9.65 12.49
C ALA A 455 -16.21 9.21 11.93
N ILE A 456 -16.23 8.47 10.81
CA ILE A 456 -17.45 7.95 10.17
C ILE A 456 -18.18 6.99 11.10
N MET A 457 -17.46 6.10 11.78
CA MET A 457 -18.04 5.19 12.77
C MET A 457 -18.63 5.95 13.96
N LYS A 458 -17.91 6.97 14.47
CA LYS A 458 -18.38 7.82 15.58
C LYS A 458 -19.64 8.62 15.21
N ALA A 459 -19.79 9.02 13.94
CA ALA A 459 -20.97 9.68 13.42
C ALA A 459 -22.19 8.75 13.25
N ASN A 460 -22.05 7.46 13.60
CA ASN A 460 -23.11 6.45 13.50
C ASN A 460 -23.61 6.23 12.07
N ALA A 461 -22.68 6.07 11.12
CA ALA A 461 -22.97 5.86 9.71
C ALA A 461 -23.57 4.47 9.38
N LEU A 462 -23.34 3.45 10.22
CA LEU A 462 -23.74 2.08 9.88
C LEU A 462 -25.25 1.89 9.67
N PRO A 463 -26.15 2.31 10.59
CA PRO A 463 -27.59 2.09 10.39
C PRO A 463 -28.15 2.69 9.09
N PRO A 464 -27.86 3.96 8.71
CA PRO A 464 -28.36 4.49 7.45
C PRO A 464 -27.71 3.86 6.21
N LEU A 465 -26.42 3.50 6.26
CA LEU A 465 -25.78 2.75 5.17
C LEU A 465 -26.48 1.40 4.92
N LEU A 466 -26.73 0.62 5.97
CA LEU A 466 -27.41 -0.68 5.84
C LEU A 466 -28.88 -0.54 5.43
N ALA A 467 -29.55 0.54 5.81
CA ALA A 467 -30.90 0.85 5.33
C ALA A 467 -30.92 1.03 3.80
N MET A 468 -29.91 1.70 3.23
CA MET A 468 -29.78 1.87 1.78
C MET A 468 -29.51 0.54 1.04
N LEU A 469 -28.73 -0.37 1.63
CA LEU A 469 -28.57 -1.72 1.06
C LEU A 469 -29.88 -2.51 1.06
N LYS A 470 -30.67 -2.38 2.13
CA LYS A 470 -31.94 -3.09 2.30
C LYS A 470 -33.06 -2.55 1.40
N ASP A 471 -33.13 -1.23 1.21
CA ASP A 471 -34.18 -0.58 0.44
C ASP A 471 -33.87 -0.52 -1.07
N LYS A 472 -33.99 -1.67 -1.72
CA LYS A 472 -33.76 -1.80 -3.17
C LYS A 472 -34.71 -1.01 -4.05
N ALA A 473 -35.92 -0.71 -3.55
CA ALA A 473 -36.94 -0.02 -4.33
C ALA A 473 -36.61 1.46 -4.51
N ASN A 474 -36.02 2.09 -3.47
CA ASN A 474 -35.73 3.51 -3.47
C ASN A 474 -34.24 3.84 -3.64
N CYS A 475 -33.34 2.87 -3.45
CA CYS A 475 -31.91 3.06 -3.68
C CYS A 475 -31.50 2.56 -5.06
N SER A 476 -30.72 3.37 -5.78
CA SER A 476 -30.13 2.97 -7.05
C SER A 476 -29.12 1.83 -6.84
N ARG A 477 -28.80 1.10 -7.91
CA ARG A 477 -27.72 0.12 -7.90
C ARG A 477 -26.38 0.76 -7.50
N ARG A 478 -26.06 1.94 -8.06
CA ARG A 478 -24.82 2.67 -7.77
C ARG A 478 -24.72 3.09 -6.30
N ALA A 479 -25.82 3.53 -5.71
CA ALA A 479 -25.85 3.85 -4.29
C ALA A 479 -25.49 2.64 -3.43
N ARG A 480 -25.99 1.44 -3.76
CA ARG A 480 -25.63 0.20 -3.06
C ARG A 480 -24.17 -0.20 -3.27
N GLU A 481 -23.63 0.01 -4.46
CA GLU A 481 -22.19 -0.20 -4.76
C GLU A 481 -21.32 0.71 -3.88
N TYR A 482 -21.65 2.00 -3.77
CA TYR A 482 -20.95 2.92 -2.86
C TYR A 482 -21.04 2.50 -1.40
N VAL A 483 -22.19 1.97 -0.96
CA VAL A 483 -22.31 1.45 0.41
C VAL A 483 -21.42 0.22 0.61
N ALA A 484 -21.37 -0.71 -0.33
CA ALA A 484 -20.48 -1.87 -0.26
C ALA A 484 -19.01 -1.43 -0.18
N GLY A 485 -18.59 -0.48 -1.02
CA GLY A 485 -17.25 0.09 -0.98
C GLY A 485 -16.94 0.85 0.32
N ALA A 486 -17.92 1.57 0.87
CA ALA A 486 -17.77 2.21 2.18
C ALA A 486 -17.57 1.16 3.28
N LEU A 487 -18.34 0.06 3.30
CA LEU A 487 -18.17 -1.02 4.26
C LEU A 487 -16.83 -1.74 4.11
N MET A 488 -16.38 -1.99 2.88
CA MET A 488 -15.05 -2.54 2.59
C MET A 488 -13.96 -1.65 3.21
N ASN A 489 -14.00 -0.34 2.93
CA ASN A 489 -13.02 0.60 3.45
C ASN A 489 -13.09 0.78 4.98
N LEU A 490 -14.28 0.75 5.59
CA LEU A 490 -14.44 0.87 7.03
C LEU A 490 -13.95 -0.36 7.80
N THR A 491 -14.08 -1.55 7.22
CA THR A 491 -13.72 -2.83 7.87
C THR A 491 -12.23 -3.19 7.71
N LEU A 492 -11.52 -2.52 6.80
CA LEU A 492 -10.11 -2.79 6.54
C LEU A 492 -9.24 -2.54 7.79
N ARG A 493 -8.58 -3.60 8.28
CA ARG A 493 -7.63 -3.57 9.40
C ARG A 493 -8.20 -3.01 10.71
N GLN A 494 -9.50 -3.21 10.97
CA GLN A 494 -10.17 -2.72 12.18
C GLN A 494 -11.05 -3.81 12.84
N PRO A 495 -10.50 -4.66 13.72
CA PRO A 495 -11.24 -5.77 14.33
C PRO A 495 -12.52 -5.36 15.08
N THR A 496 -12.51 -4.22 15.77
CA THR A 496 -13.69 -3.71 16.47
C THR A 496 -14.79 -3.30 15.48
N VAL A 497 -14.43 -2.61 14.40
CA VAL A 497 -15.37 -2.18 13.37
C VAL A 497 -15.92 -3.39 12.60
N GLN A 498 -15.10 -4.40 12.31
CA GLN A 498 -15.55 -5.65 11.70
C GLN A 498 -16.65 -6.33 12.53
N ALA A 499 -16.45 -6.41 13.86
CA ALA A 499 -17.46 -6.97 14.76
C ALA A 499 -18.75 -6.13 14.80
N ASP A 500 -18.64 -4.80 14.82
CA ASP A 500 -19.80 -3.91 14.85
C ASP A 500 -20.60 -3.95 13.54
N VAL A 501 -19.91 -3.96 12.39
CA VAL A 501 -20.52 -4.10 11.06
C VAL A 501 -21.25 -5.45 10.92
N ALA A 502 -20.63 -6.54 11.38
CA ALA A 502 -21.26 -7.86 11.38
C ALA A 502 -22.52 -7.88 12.27
N LYS A 503 -22.42 -7.40 13.51
CA LYS A 503 -23.54 -7.32 14.46
C LYS A 503 -24.69 -6.44 13.96
N ALA A 504 -24.38 -5.40 13.19
CA ALA A 504 -25.39 -4.53 12.57
C ALA A 504 -26.18 -5.21 11.43
N GLY A 505 -25.78 -6.42 11.00
CA GLY A 505 -26.48 -7.21 9.99
C GLY A 505 -25.98 -6.99 8.56
N ALA A 506 -24.74 -6.53 8.37
CA ALA A 506 -24.18 -6.31 7.03
C ALA A 506 -23.96 -7.61 6.23
N ILE A 507 -23.54 -8.69 6.89
CA ILE A 507 -23.21 -9.98 6.24
C ILE A 507 -24.34 -10.50 5.34
N PRO A 508 -25.59 -10.70 5.81
CA PRO A 508 -26.66 -11.21 4.95
C PRO A 508 -26.98 -10.28 3.76
N LEU A 509 -26.84 -8.96 3.93
CA LEU A 509 -27.09 -7.99 2.85
C LEU A 509 -26.00 -8.05 1.77
N LEU A 510 -24.73 -8.12 2.17
CA LEU A 510 -23.60 -8.26 1.24
C LEU A 510 -23.65 -9.60 0.50
N VAL A 511 -23.97 -10.70 1.20
CA VAL A 511 -24.11 -12.01 0.57
C VAL A 511 -25.30 -12.05 -0.38
N GLN A 512 -26.40 -11.36 -0.06
CA GLN A 512 -27.53 -11.23 -0.98
C GLN A 512 -27.12 -10.51 -2.29
N MET A 513 -26.40 -9.39 -2.21
CA MET A 513 -25.88 -8.69 -3.40
C MET A 513 -25.00 -9.61 -4.26
N LEU A 514 -24.15 -10.40 -3.61
CA LEU A 514 -23.27 -11.37 -4.25
C LEU A 514 -24.06 -12.47 -5.00
N LEU A 515 -25.13 -12.99 -4.38
CA LEU A 515 -25.99 -14.01 -4.98
C LEU A 515 -26.74 -13.51 -6.22
N GLU A 516 -27.18 -12.25 -6.19
CA GLU A 516 -27.94 -11.64 -7.28
C GLU A 516 -27.03 -11.12 -8.40
N GLY A 517 -25.71 -11.09 -8.19
CA GLY A 517 -24.76 -10.47 -9.12
C GLY A 517 -25.01 -8.96 -9.27
N GLU A 518 -25.54 -8.32 -8.23
CA GLU A 518 -25.81 -6.88 -8.22
C GLU A 518 -24.53 -6.09 -7.97
N GLY A 519 -23.97 -5.51 -9.04
CA GLY A 519 -23.01 -4.43 -8.89
C GLY A 519 -21.55 -4.84 -8.82
N ALA A 520 -20.79 -3.98 -8.15
CA ALA A 520 -19.35 -4.00 -8.02
C ALA A 520 -18.93 -5.15 -7.08
N MET A 521 -18.72 -6.33 -7.68
CA MET A 521 -18.46 -7.59 -6.97
C MET A 521 -17.14 -7.56 -6.20
N GLU A 522 -16.19 -6.74 -6.64
CA GLU A 522 -14.93 -6.46 -5.96
C GLU A 522 -15.19 -5.91 -4.55
N GLU A 523 -15.99 -4.85 -4.42
CA GLU A 523 -16.27 -4.20 -3.13
C GLU A 523 -17.08 -5.10 -2.20
N VAL A 524 -18.01 -5.88 -2.76
CA VAL A 524 -18.82 -6.84 -1.98
C VAL A 524 -17.92 -7.96 -1.45
N ALA A 525 -17.09 -8.57 -2.31
CA ALA A 525 -16.17 -9.61 -1.90
C ALA A 525 -15.12 -9.05 -0.91
N GLY A 526 -14.56 -7.87 -1.17
CA GLY A 526 -13.58 -7.23 -0.29
C GLY A 526 -14.12 -6.88 1.09
N ALA A 527 -15.38 -6.43 1.19
CA ALA A 527 -16.03 -6.26 2.48
C ALA A 527 -16.16 -7.59 3.24
N LEU A 528 -16.50 -8.69 2.55
CA LEU A 528 -16.55 -10.02 3.14
C LEU A 528 -15.17 -10.57 3.51
N THR A 529 -14.13 -10.32 2.70
CA THR A 529 -12.73 -10.64 3.00
C THR A 529 -12.32 -10.02 4.33
N ASN A 530 -12.58 -8.71 4.48
CA ASN A 530 -12.25 -7.96 5.69
C ASN A 530 -13.06 -8.42 6.91
N LEU A 531 -14.35 -8.72 6.75
CA LEU A 531 -15.19 -9.22 7.84
C LEU A 531 -14.78 -10.62 8.32
N ALA A 532 -14.27 -11.47 7.42
CA ALA A 532 -13.80 -12.81 7.72
C ALA A 532 -12.39 -12.84 8.32
N ASP A 533 -11.64 -11.74 8.26
CA ASP A 533 -10.25 -11.70 8.71
C ASP A 533 -10.14 -11.90 10.23
N SER A 534 -9.42 -12.95 10.64
CA SER A 534 -9.20 -13.32 12.05
C SER A 534 -10.44 -13.33 12.96
N ASN A 535 -11.64 -13.58 12.40
CA ASN A 535 -12.90 -13.60 13.14
C ASN A 535 -13.72 -14.84 12.80
N GLU A 536 -13.63 -15.88 13.65
CA GLU A 536 -14.26 -17.18 13.41
C GLU A 536 -15.80 -17.12 13.37
N ASP A 537 -16.42 -16.30 14.22
CA ASP A 537 -17.88 -16.10 14.23
C ASP A 537 -18.35 -15.53 12.89
N ASN A 538 -17.65 -14.51 12.37
CA ASN A 538 -17.95 -13.93 11.07
C ASN A 538 -17.68 -14.92 9.93
N GLN A 539 -16.58 -15.68 9.99
CA GLN A 539 -16.28 -16.72 8.99
C GLN A 539 -17.42 -17.75 8.91
N ALA A 540 -17.92 -18.22 10.06
CA ALA A 540 -19.05 -19.15 10.11
C ALA A 540 -20.34 -18.49 9.58
N ALA A 541 -20.62 -17.24 9.97
CA ALA A 541 -21.81 -16.51 9.55
C ALA A 541 -21.85 -16.24 8.04
N ILE A 542 -20.73 -15.83 7.44
CA ILE A 542 -20.62 -15.57 5.99
C ILE A 542 -20.87 -16.86 5.19
N ALA A 543 -20.26 -17.97 5.61
CA ALA A 543 -20.49 -19.27 4.98
C ALA A 543 -21.93 -19.76 5.17
N ALA A 544 -22.52 -19.57 6.35
CA ALA A 544 -23.92 -19.93 6.63
C ALA A 544 -24.92 -19.09 5.83
N ALA A 545 -24.59 -17.83 5.52
CA ALA A 545 -25.41 -16.96 4.67
C ALA A 545 -25.40 -17.37 3.18
N GLY A 546 -24.55 -18.32 2.78
CA GLY A 546 -24.50 -18.85 1.40
C GLY A 546 -23.49 -18.16 0.49
N ALA A 547 -22.47 -17.51 1.04
CA ALA A 547 -21.45 -16.80 0.23
C ALA A 547 -20.55 -17.73 -0.60
N VAL A 548 -20.37 -18.99 -0.20
CA VAL A 548 -19.34 -19.88 -0.79
C VAL A 548 -19.55 -20.13 -2.29
N PRO A 549 -20.73 -20.57 -2.80
CA PRO A 549 -20.90 -20.82 -4.23
C PRO A 549 -20.65 -19.61 -5.15
N PRO A 550 -21.18 -18.40 -4.88
CA PRO A 550 -20.89 -17.26 -5.75
C PRO A 550 -19.43 -16.77 -5.64
N LEU A 551 -18.77 -16.89 -4.47
CA LEU A 551 -17.33 -16.65 -4.36
C LEU A 551 -16.52 -17.62 -5.24
N VAL A 552 -16.86 -18.91 -5.24
CA VAL A 552 -16.21 -19.91 -6.11
C VAL A 552 -16.39 -19.57 -7.59
N LYS A 553 -17.56 -19.04 -7.98
CA LYS A 553 -17.80 -18.54 -9.34
C LYS A 553 -16.89 -17.34 -9.68
N LEU A 554 -16.71 -16.40 -8.74
CA LEU A 554 -15.84 -15.23 -8.93
C LEU A 554 -14.36 -15.56 -9.07
N LEU A 555 -13.88 -16.69 -8.55
CA LEU A 555 -12.51 -17.17 -8.80
C LEU A 555 -12.20 -17.35 -10.30
N SER A 556 -13.22 -17.50 -11.14
CA SER A 556 -13.10 -17.61 -12.60
C SER A 556 -13.52 -16.32 -13.33
N SER A 557 -13.63 -15.18 -12.64
CA SER A 557 -13.94 -13.90 -13.26
C SER A 557 -12.87 -13.47 -14.26
N LYS A 558 -13.23 -12.59 -15.18
CA LYS A 558 -12.27 -11.93 -16.08
C LYS A 558 -11.56 -10.75 -15.42
N GLN A 559 -12.08 -10.25 -14.30
CA GLN A 559 -11.50 -9.13 -13.57
C GLN A 559 -10.52 -9.62 -12.52
N PRO A 560 -9.23 -9.23 -12.56
CA PRO A 560 -8.24 -9.66 -11.58
C PRO A 560 -8.58 -9.28 -10.13
N SER A 561 -9.18 -8.11 -9.91
CA SER A 561 -9.57 -7.65 -8.57
C SER A 561 -10.67 -8.52 -7.96
N GLU A 562 -11.68 -8.91 -8.75
CA GLU A 562 -12.71 -9.85 -8.30
C GLU A 562 -12.12 -11.24 -7.97
N GLN A 563 -11.15 -11.72 -8.75
CA GLN A 563 -10.45 -12.99 -8.45
C GLN A 563 -9.67 -12.91 -7.14
N GLU A 564 -8.96 -11.81 -6.93
CA GLU A 564 -8.15 -11.55 -5.74
C GLU A 564 -9.00 -11.53 -4.47
N GLU A 565 -10.10 -10.78 -4.49
CA GLU A 565 -11.01 -10.67 -3.35
C GLU A 565 -11.77 -11.97 -3.09
N ALA A 566 -12.21 -12.67 -4.14
CA ALA A 566 -12.84 -13.97 -3.97
C ALA A 566 -11.87 -15.00 -3.36
N ALA A 567 -10.62 -15.04 -3.82
CA ALA A 567 -9.59 -15.92 -3.27
C ALA A 567 -9.26 -15.55 -1.81
N GLY A 568 -9.17 -14.25 -1.51
CA GLY A 568 -8.92 -13.74 -0.15
C GLY A 568 -10.05 -14.09 0.81
N THR A 569 -11.31 -13.91 0.39
CA THR A 569 -12.46 -14.33 1.19
C THR A 569 -12.43 -15.84 1.41
N ILE A 570 -12.23 -16.67 0.38
CA ILE A 570 -12.18 -18.13 0.53
C ILE A 570 -11.03 -18.57 1.44
N MET A 571 -9.86 -17.92 1.36
CA MET A 571 -8.74 -18.16 2.27
C MET A 571 -9.14 -17.94 3.73
N ASN A 572 -9.76 -16.79 4.03
CA ASN A 572 -10.19 -16.45 5.39
C ASN A 572 -11.31 -17.38 5.88
N LEU A 573 -12.29 -17.70 5.03
CA LEU A 573 -13.36 -18.64 5.38
C LEU A 573 -12.84 -20.07 5.65
N ALA A 574 -11.81 -20.50 4.93
CA ALA A 574 -11.20 -21.82 5.09
C ALA A 574 -10.41 -21.97 6.40
N ALA A 575 -10.07 -20.87 7.09
CA ALA A 575 -9.45 -20.92 8.41
C ALA A 575 -10.40 -21.53 9.46
N CYS A 576 -11.72 -21.39 9.29
CA CYS A 576 -12.72 -22.02 10.16
C CYS A 576 -12.96 -23.49 9.78
N GLU A 577 -12.79 -24.40 10.75
CA GLU A 577 -12.98 -25.84 10.55
C GLU A 577 -14.36 -26.21 10.00
N ALA A 578 -15.42 -25.53 10.48
CA ALA A 578 -16.79 -25.80 10.07
C ALA A 578 -17.06 -25.48 8.59
N ASN A 579 -16.21 -24.67 7.96
CA ASN A 579 -16.39 -24.21 6.58
C ASN A 579 -15.66 -25.07 5.56
N LYS A 580 -14.56 -25.73 5.94
CA LYS A 580 -13.67 -26.46 5.00
C LYS A 580 -14.42 -27.46 4.11
N LYS A 581 -15.32 -28.28 4.70
CA LYS A 581 -16.14 -29.24 3.96
C LYS A 581 -17.11 -28.57 2.98
N LYS A 582 -17.72 -27.44 3.37
CA LYS A 582 -18.64 -26.68 2.51
C LYS A 582 -17.91 -26.07 1.32
N ILE A 583 -16.72 -25.52 1.56
CA ILE A 583 -15.85 -24.94 0.52
C ILE A 583 -15.38 -26.02 -0.46
N GLY A 584 -14.94 -27.17 0.05
CA GLY A 584 -14.58 -28.33 -0.78
C GLY A 584 -15.74 -28.83 -1.64
N ALA A 585 -16.92 -29.02 -1.03
CA ALA A 585 -18.13 -29.49 -1.73
C ALA A 585 -18.64 -28.49 -2.79
N ALA A 586 -18.36 -27.20 -2.63
CA ALA A 586 -18.67 -26.18 -3.63
C ALA A 586 -17.72 -26.19 -4.84
N GLY A 587 -16.69 -27.04 -4.85
CA GLY A 587 -15.75 -27.17 -5.96
C GLY A 587 -14.66 -26.10 -6.01
N ALA A 588 -14.32 -25.49 -4.88
CA ALA A 588 -13.34 -24.39 -4.83
C ALA A 588 -11.92 -24.79 -5.26
N VAL A 589 -11.52 -26.05 -5.07
CA VAL A 589 -10.15 -26.52 -5.28
C VAL A 589 -9.66 -26.24 -6.71
N LYS A 590 -10.45 -26.61 -7.73
CA LYS A 590 -10.02 -26.50 -9.13
C LYS A 590 -9.80 -25.04 -9.58
N PRO A 591 -10.72 -24.09 -9.35
CA PRO A 591 -10.46 -22.68 -9.62
C PRO A 591 -9.25 -22.12 -8.84
N LEU A 592 -9.07 -22.49 -7.57
CA LEU A 592 -7.90 -22.06 -6.77
C LEU A 592 -6.59 -22.55 -7.40
N VAL A 593 -6.52 -23.81 -7.85
CA VAL A 593 -5.34 -24.33 -8.58
C VAL A 593 -5.12 -23.58 -9.89
N GLY A 594 -6.18 -23.20 -10.60
CA GLY A 594 -6.09 -22.36 -11.80
C GLY A 594 -5.47 -20.98 -11.52
N LEU A 595 -5.83 -20.36 -10.39
CA LEU A 595 -5.29 -19.06 -9.98
C LEU A 595 -3.79 -19.12 -9.63
N LEU A 596 -3.29 -20.22 -9.08
CA LEU A 596 -1.84 -20.40 -8.84
C LEU A 596 -1.00 -20.20 -10.12
N GLN A 597 -1.57 -20.52 -11.28
CA GLN A 597 -0.89 -20.43 -12.58
C GLN A 597 -1.09 -19.07 -13.27
N ARG A 598 -2.31 -18.51 -13.19
CA ARG A 598 -2.75 -17.40 -14.06
C ARG A 598 -3.13 -16.12 -13.32
N GLY A 599 -3.26 -16.18 -12.00
CA GLY A 599 -3.68 -15.04 -11.18
C GLY A 599 -2.59 -13.97 -11.03
N SER A 600 -3.01 -12.80 -10.53
CA SER A 600 -2.10 -11.80 -9.97
C SER A 600 -1.30 -12.39 -8.80
N ASP A 601 -0.22 -11.73 -8.38
CA ASP A 601 0.59 -12.22 -7.26
C ASP A 601 -0.22 -12.30 -5.96
N ALA A 602 -1.11 -11.34 -5.72
CA ALA A 602 -2.05 -11.38 -4.60
C ALA A 602 -3.07 -12.53 -4.73
N ALA A 603 -3.65 -12.76 -5.92
CA ALA A 603 -4.55 -13.90 -6.14
C ALA A 603 -3.84 -15.25 -5.97
N LYS A 604 -2.57 -15.37 -6.37
CA LYS A 604 -1.74 -16.57 -6.15
C LYS A 604 -1.46 -16.79 -4.67
N GLU A 605 -1.12 -15.73 -3.93
CA GLU A 605 -0.91 -15.80 -2.48
C GLU A 605 -2.18 -16.26 -1.77
N HIS A 606 -3.32 -15.61 -2.04
CA HIS A 606 -4.61 -15.99 -1.47
C HIS A 606 -5.01 -17.41 -1.86
N ALA A 607 -4.79 -17.83 -3.10
CA ALA A 607 -5.10 -19.18 -3.55
C ALA A 607 -4.24 -20.24 -2.83
N ALA A 608 -2.93 -20.00 -2.69
CA ALA A 608 -2.03 -20.88 -1.95
C ALA A 608 -2.42 -20.96 -0.47
N GLY A 609 -2.74 -19.82 0.16
CA GLY A 609 -3.22 -19.76 1.54
C GLY A 609 -4.56 -20.47 1.74
N ALA A 610 -5.50 -20.34 0.79
CA ALA A 610 -6.77 -21.05 0.83
C ALA A 610 -6.58 -22.57 0.75
N LEU A 611 -5.71 -23.04 -0.15
CA LEU A 611 -5.39 -24.46 -0.28
C LEU A 611 -4.68 -25.00 0.96
N ALA A 612 -3.77 -24.24 1.57
CA ALA A 612 -3.16 -24.59 2.85
C ALA A 612 -4.22 -24.75 3.95
N ASN A 613 -5.09 -23.75 4.12
CA ASN A 613 -6.16 -23.81 5.13
C ASN A 613 -7.10 -25.00 4.91
N LEU A 614 -7.49 -25.29 3.66
CA LEU A 614 -8.30 -26.45 3.32
C LEU A 614 -7.60 -27.79 3.58
N ALA A 615 -6.30 -27.87 3.35
CA ALA A 615 -5.49 -29.07 3.59
C ALA A 615 -5.25 -29.34 5.09
N ASN A 616 -5.31 -28.31 5.94
CA ASN A 616 -5.04 -28.45 7.36
C ASN A 616 -6.08 -29.37 8.03
N GLU A 617 -5.64 -30.45 8.68
CA GLU A 617 -6.45 -31.44 9.39
C GLU A 617 -7.60 -32.08 8.57
N LYS A 618 -7.42 -32.23 7.24
CA LYS A 618 -8.45 -32.79 6.34
C LYS A 618 -7.83 -33.68 5.25
N GLU A 619 -7.62 -34.97 5.56
CA GLU A 619 -7.01 -35.93 4.63
C GLU A 619 -7.74 -36.05 3.27
N GLU A 620 -9.07 -35.96 3.27
CA GLU A 620 -9.90 -35.97 2.05
C GLU A 620 -9.60 -34.76 1.14
N LEU A 621 -9.43 -33.57 1.74
CA LEU A 621 -9.09 -32.36 1.01
C LEU A 621 -7.62 -32.36 0.56
N GLN A 622 -6.70 -32.89 1.37
CA GLN A 622 -5.31 -33.10 0.95
C GLN A 622 -5.22 -34.00 -0.29
N ALA A 623 -6.03 -35.06 -0.35
CA ALA A 623 -6.12 -35.93 -1.52
C ALA A 623 -6.70 -35.20 -2.74
N ALA A 624 -7.83 -34.49 -2.55
CA ALA A 624 -8.48 -33.75 -3.62
C ALA A 624 -7.57 -32.65 -4.22
N ILE A 625 -6.88 -31.89 -3.38
CA ILE A 625 -5.94 -30.84 -3.80
C ILE A 625 -4.77 -31.43 -4.59
N GLY A 626 -4.21 -32.56 -4.13
CA GLY A 626 -3.18 -33.30 -4.85
C GLY A 626 -3.66 -33.80 -6.22
N ALA A 627 -4.84 -34.41 -6.26
CA ALA A 627 -5.43 -34.98 -7.48
C ALA A 627 -5.79 -33.92 -8.54
N GLU A 628 -6.16 -32.71 -8.12
CA GLU A 628 -6.40 -31.55 -9.01
C GLU A 628 -5.11 -30.91 -9.54
N GLY A 629 -3.93 -31.44 -9.17
CA GLY A 629 -2.64 -31.02 -9.73
C GLY A 629 -2.04 -29.76 -9.10
N ALA A 630 -2.36 -29.47 -7.83
CA ALA A 630 -1.85 -28.28 -7.14
C ALA A 630 -0.33 -28.26 -6.93
N ILE A 631 0.32 -29.43 -6.87
CA ILE A 631 1.73 -29.58 -6.46
C ILE A 631 2.69 -28.81 -7.38
N ALA A 632 2.59 -28.99 -8.69
CA ALA A 632 3.52 -28.34 -9.63
C ALA A 632 3.40 -26.80 -9.63
N PRO A 633 2.19 -26.20 -9.66
CA PRO A 633 2.03 -24.76 -9.48
C PRO A 633 2.57 -24.24 -8.15
N LEU A 634 2.30 -24.93 -7.03
CA LEU A 634 2.82 -24.53 -5.71
C LEU A 634 4.35 -24.53 -5.68
N LEU A 635 4.98 -25.54 -6.28
CA LEU A 635 6.43 -25.62 -6.41
C LEU A 635 7.00 -24.49 -7.27
N ALA A 636 6.33 -24.10 -8.35
CA ALA A 636 6.75 -22.96 -9.18
C ALA A 636 6.68 -21.63 -8.42
N LEU A 637 5.71 -21.45 -7.52
CA LEU A 637 5.59 -20.23 -6.72
C LEU A 637 6.75 -20.04 -5.73
N LEU A 638 7.40 -21.12 -5.27
CA LEU A 638 8.60 -21.04 -4.42
C LEU A 638 9.78 -20.34 -5.12
N GLU A 639 9.81 -20.36 -6.45
CA GLU A 639 10.88 -19.78 -7.26
C GLU A 639 10.60 -18.34 -7.70
N SER A 640 9.38 -17.84 -7.49
CA SER A 640 9.01 -16.48 -7.87
C SER A 640 9.93 -15.45 -7.19
N ASP A 641 10.41 -14.43 -7.92
CA ASP A 641 11.33 -13.40 -7.41
C ASP A 641 10.63 -12.28 -6.60
N GLY A 642 9.49 -12.57 -5.97
CA GLY A 642 8.61 -11.62 -5.28
C GLY A 642 9.17 -11.01 -3.98
N ALA A 643 10.43 -10.59 -3.96
CA ALA A 643 11.09 -9.92 -2.84
C ALA A 643 10.37 -8.63 -2.40
N ALA A 644 9.57 -8.01 -3.28
CA ALA A 644 8.77 -6.83 -2.97
C ALA A 644 7.54 -7.13 -2.08
N ALA A 645 6.91 -8.30 -2.22
CA ALA A 645 5.74 -8.69 -1.42
C ALA A 645 6.14 -9.16 0.00
N GLU A 646 7.28 -9.83 0.11
CA GLU A 646 7.82 -10.32 1.39
C GLU A 646 8.26 -9.17 2.33
N ALA A 647 8.71 -8.03 1.78
CA ALA A 647 9.02 -6.83 2.55
C ALA A 647 7.75 -6.07 3.01
N ALA A 648 6.68 -6.09 2.21
CA ALA A 648 5.42 -5.41 2.52
C ALA A 648 4.63 -6.11 3.65
N GLY A 649 4.60 -7.45 3.67
CA GLY A 649 3.92 -8.23 4.73
C GLY A 649 4.62 -8.18 6.10
N ALA A 650 5.91 -7.84 6.14
CA ALA A 650 6.63 -7.61 7.40
C ALA A 650 6.33 -6.23 8.03
N ALA A 651 5.92 -5.24 7.22
CA ALA A 651 5.70 -3.86 7.66
C ALA A 651 4.30 -3.63 8.27
N ASP A 652 3.32 -4.51 8.02
CA ASP A 652 1.93 -4.33 8.47
C ASP A 652 1.52 -5.14 9.71
N GLY A 653 2.43 -5.94 10.27
CA GLY A 653 2.19 -6.70 11.49
C GLY A 653 1.17 -7.83 11.36
N THR A 654 0.73 -8.19 10.14
CA THR A 654 -0.26 -9.25 9.91
C THR A 654 0.34 -10.66 9.84
N GLY A 655 1.67 -10.78 9.74
CA GLY A 655 2.35 -12.08 9.68
C GLY A 655 1.98 -12.93 8.46
N ARG A 656 1.37 -12.32 7.43
CA ARG A 656 1.04 -13.00 6.18
C ARG A 656 2.33 -13.15 5.37
N GLY A 657 3.02 -14.27 5.59
CA GLY A 657 4.17 -14.65 4.78
C GLY A 657 3.74 -14.64 3.32
N GLY A 658 4.50 -13.93 2.46
CA GLY A 658 4.14 -13.71 1.07
C GLY A 658 3.96 -15.01 0.27
N VAL A 659 3.71 -14.88 -1.03
CA VAL A 659 3.37 -16.01 -1.93
C VAL A 659 4.21 -17.28 -1.73
N ARG A 660 5.52 -17.17 -1.48
CA ARG A 660 6.40 -18.32 -1.22
C ARG A 660 6.08 -19.04 0.09
N ALA A 661 5.87 -18.30 1.17
CA ALA A 661 5.51 -18.88 2.46
C ALA A 661 4.16 -19.60 2.37
N ARG A 662 3.15 -18.98 1.76
CA ARG A 662 1.85 -19.64 1.54
C ARG A 662 1.95 -20.91 0.69
N ALA A 663 2.76 -20.87 -0.36
CA ALA A 663 3.01 -22.05 -1.18
C ALA A 663 3.72 -23.16 -0.39
N ALA A 664 4.72 -22.80 0.42
CA ALA A 664 5.42 -23.73 1.29
C ALA A 664 4.50 -24.30 2.39
N SER A 665 3.62 -23.50 3.01
CA SER A 665 2.61 -23.98 3.97
C SER A 665 1.67 -25.00 3.33
N ALA A 666 1.21 -24.74 2.09
CA ALA A 666 0.37 -25.68 1.36
C ALA A 666 1.11 -26.99 1.09
N LEU A 667 2.38 -26.92 0.64
CA LEU A 667 3.21 -28.10 0.39
C LEU A 667 3.51 -28.89 1.67
N LEU A 668 3.77 -28.21 2.79
CA LEU A 668 3.92 -28.80 4.12
C LEU A 668 2.70 -29.66 4.46
N LEU A 669 1.49 -29.09 4.36
CA LEU A 669 0.26 -29.81 4.70
C LEU A 669 -0.07 -30.93 3.71
N LEU A 670 0.23 -30.74 2.42
CA LEU A 670 0.04 -31.78 1.41
C LEU A 670 1.03 -32.93 1.58
N SER A 671 2.25 -32.67 2.03
CA SER A 671 3.31 -33.68 2.24
C SER A 671 3.04 -34.63 3.40
N LEU A 672 2.04 -34.36 4.25
CA LEU A 672 1.55 -35.31 5.25
C LEU A 672 1.03 -36.61 4.62
N ARG A 673 0.55 -36.54 3.37
CA ARG A 673 0.18 -37.73 2.59
C ARG A 673 1.36 -38.28 1.80
N LYS A 674 1.54 -39.60 1.86
CA LYS A 674 2.59 -40.29 1.12
C LYS A 674 2.45 -40.10 -0.40
N GLU A 675 1.24 -40.21 -0.95
CA GLU A 675 1.03 -40.07 -2.40
C GLU A 675 1.42 -38.67 -2.91
N ASN A 676 1.07 -37.63 -2.13
CA ASN A 676 1.43 -36.25 -2.44
C ASN A 676 2.93 -36.03 -2.26
N GLY A 677 3.55 -36.59 -1.22
CA GLY A 677 5.00 -36.51 -1.03
C GLY A 677 5.80 -37.16 -2.16
N GLU A 678 5.33 -38.30 -2.68
CA GLU A 678 5.91 -38.90 -3.88
C GLU A 678 5.74 -38.00 -5.11
N ALA A 679 4.60 -37.35 -5.27
CA ALA A 679 4.37 -36.41 -6.36
C ALA A 679 5.24 -35.15 -6.24
N ILE A 680 5.42 -34.61 -5.03
CA ILE A 680 6.37 -33.51 -4.75
C ILE A 680 7.79 -33.92 -5.16
N ARG A 681 8.24 -35.11 -4.75
CA ARG A 681 9.57 -35.63 -5.09
C ARG A 681 9.74 -35.81 -6.60
N LYS A 682 8.77 -36.44 -7.28
CA LYS A 682 8.79 -36.66 -8.74
C LYS A 682 8.81 -35.35 -9.54
N ALA A 683 8.25 -34.28 -8.98
CA ALA A 683 8.24 -32.94 -9.59
C ALA A 683 9.51 -32.12 -9.29
N GLY A 684 10.57 -32.72 -8.71
CA GLY A 684 11.78 -32.01 -8.32
C GLY A 684 11.59 -31.08 -7.11
N GLY A 685 10.58 -31.36 -6.28
CA GLY A 685 10.17 -30.48 -5.19
C GLY A 685 11.19 -30.38 -4.05
N VAL A 686 12.02 -31.40 -3.83
CA VAL A 686 13.06 -31.38 -2.79
C VAL A 686 14.02 -30.23 -3.03
N GLN A 687 14.65 -30.15 -4.21
CA GLN A 687 15.54 -29.06 -4.59
C GLN A 687 14.90 -27.67 -4.41
N LYS A 688 13.63 -27.52 -4.83
CA LYS A 688 12.90 -26.23 -4.72
C LYS A 688 12.61 -25.86 -3.25
N LEU A 689 12.26 -26.83 -2.41
CA LEU A 689 12.07 -26.62 -0.97
C LEU A 689 13.39 -26.26 -0.28
N VAL A 690 14.49 -26.90 -0.64
CA VAL A 690 15.83 -26.54 -0.12
C VAL A 690 16.24 -25.12 -0.53
N ALA A 691 15.97 -24.74 -1.78
CA ALA A 691 16.21 -23.38 -2.24
C ALA A 691 15.34 -22.35 -1.48
N ALA A 692 14.06 -22.66 -1.23
CA ALA A 692 13.17 -21.81 -0.44
C ALA A 692 13.64 -21.68 1.02
N LEU A 693 14.05 -22.79 1.64
CA LEU A 693 14.61 -22.81 2.99
C LEU A 693 15.87 -21.93 3.10
N SER A 694 16.74 -22.00 2.08
CA SER A 694 17.95 -21.17 2.01
C SER A 694 17.64 -19.67 1.86
N LYS A 695 16.45 -19.33 1.38
CA LYS A 695 15.94 -17.95 1.30
C LYS A 695 15.17 -17.52 2.57
N GLY A 696 15.08 -18.37 3.59
CA GLY A 696 14.43 -18.07 4.87
C GLY A 696 12.95 -18.43 4.95
N VAL A 697 12.41 -19.21 3.99
CA VAL A 697 11.02 -19.72 4.07
C VAL A 697 10.96 -20.86 5.07
N ALA A 698 10.47 -20.58 6.28
CA ALA A 698 10.47 -21.52 7.39
C ALA A 698 9.65 -22.78 7.11
N GLU A 699 8.47 -22.65 6.50
CA GLU A 699 7.54 -23.75 6.24
C GLU A 699 8.11 -24.82 5.29
N ALA A 700 9.18 -24.49 4.56
CA ALA A 700 9.91 -25.47 3.77
C ALA A 700 10.61 -26.52 4.65
N ALA A 701 11.04 -26.16 5.88
CA ALA A 701 11.62 -27.10 6.83
C ALA A 701 10.60 -28.17 7.24
N GLY A 702 9.36 -27.77 7.56
CA GLY A 702 8.29 -28.70 7.89
C GLY A 702 7.91 -29.62 6.72
N ALA A 703 7.87 -29.10 5.49
CA ALA A 703 7.65 -29.94 4.30
C ALA A 703 8.77 -30.98 4.13
N LEU A 704 10.04 -30.59 4.32
CA LEU A 704 11.18 -31.50 4.28
C LEU A 704 11.14 -32.52 5.42
N MET A 705 10.70 -32.12 6.62
CA MET A 705 10.50 -33.02 7.77
C MET A 705 9.53 -34.14 7.43
N ASN A 706 8.37 -33.81 6.86
CA ASN A 706 7.36 -34.79 6.46
C ASN A 706 7.88 -35.71 5.36
N LEU A 707 8.56 -35.16 4.35
CA LEU A 707 9.14 -35.94 3.24
C LEU A 707 10.22 -36.92 3.72
N ALA A 708 11.08 -36.48 4.67
CA ALA A 708 12.14 -37.31 5.24
C ALA A 708 11.60 -38.53 6.02
N LEU A 709 10.35 -38.49 6.48
CA LEU A 709 9.70 -39.61 7.15
C LEU A 709 9.23 -40.71 6.18
N GLN A 710 9.11 -40.41 4.88
CA GLN A 710 8.39 -41.29 3.95
C GLN A 710 9.22 -42.45 3.39
N SER A 711 10.52 -42.24 3.12
CA SER A 711 11.40 -43.28 2.56
C SER A 711 12.88 -42.91 2.68
N ALA A 712 13.75 -43.93 2.68
CA ALA A 712 15.21 -43.74 2.67
C ALA A 712 15.69 -43.04 1.38
N GLU A 713 15.02 -43.31 0.25
CA GLU A 713 15.29 -42.64 -1.02
C GLU A 713 15.00 -41.13 -0.93
N THR A 714 13.92 -40.74 -0.25
CA THR A 714 13.59 -39.33 -0.02
C THR A 714 14.62 -38.68 0.92
N GLN A 715 15.03 -39.36 1.99
CA GLN A 715 16.09 -38.86 2.88
C GLN A 715 17.39 -38.60 2.11
N ALA A 716 17.82 -39.57 1.29
CA ALA A 716 19.03 -39.43 0.47
C ALA A 716 18.94 -38.26 -0.51
N ALA A 717 17.77 -38.06 -1.14
CA ALA A 717 17.55 -36.91 -2.01
C ALA A 717 17.64 -35.57 -1.26
N ILE A 718 17.04 -35.47 -0.06
CA ILE A 718 17.10 -34.25 0.76
C ILE A 718 18.55 -33.91 1.16
N VAL A 719 19.35 -34.91 1.53
CA VAL A 719 20.77 -34.70 1.84
C VAL A 719 21.56 -34.32 0.60
N ALA A 720 21.35 -35.02 -0.53
CA ALA A 720 22.05 -34.77 -1.79
C ALA A 720 21.77 -33.37 -2.37
N ASP A 721 20.55 -32.85 -2.20
CA ASP A 721 20.16 -31.51 -2.64
C ASP A 721 20.67 -30.40 -1.70
N GLY A 722 21.39 -30.74 -0.63
CA GLY A 722 22.08 -29.78 0.24
C GLY A 722 21.19 -29.15 1.32
N ALA A 723 20.16 -29.86 1.80
CA ALA A 723 19.25 -29.34 2.83
C ALA A 723 19.91 -29.12 4.21
N VAL A 724 20.99 -29.86 4.51
CA VAL A 724 21.56 -29.94 5.86
C VAL A 724 22.05 -28.57 6.38
N PRO A 725 22.90 -27.79 5.68
CA PRO A 725 23.34 -26.50 6.22
C PRO A 725 22.20 -25.48 6.43
N PRO A 726 21.22 -25.31 5.51
CA PRO A 726 20.05 -24.47 5.75
C PRO A 726 19.20 -24.92 6.94
N LEU A 727 19.03 -26.23 7.16
CA LEU A 727 18.32 -26.75 8.33
C LEU A 727 19.05 -26.41 9.64
N VAL A 728 20.38 -26.57 9.67
CA VAL A 728 21.19 -26.19 10.84
C VAL A 728 21.11 -24.68 11.12
N ALA A 729 21.17 -23.86 10.07
CA ALA A 729 20.97 -22.41 10.21
C ALA A 729 19.58 -22.08 10.79
N MET A 730 18.53 -22.79 10.34
CA MET A 730 17.18 -22.61 10.85
C MET A 730 17.04 -23.02 12.32
N VAL A 731 17.71 -24.10 12.75
CA VAL A 731 17.81 -24.45 14.19
C VAL A 731 18.44 -23.32 15.01
N CYS A 732 19.46 -22.64 14.47
CA CYS A 732 20.17 -21.58 15.19
C CYS A 732 19.36 -20.29 15.32
N SER A 733 18.67 -19.86 14.26
CA SER A 733 18.10 -18.50 14.17
C SER A 733 16.64 -18.43 13.73
N GLY A 734 15.95 -19.57 13.58
CA GLY A 734 14.55 -19.62 13.20
C GLY A 734 13.60 -19.14 14.31
N SER A 735 12.33 -18.93 13.94
CA SER A 735 11.25 -18.79 14.92
C SER A 735 11.09 -20.09 15.72
N PRO A 736 10.42 -20.08 16.89
CA PRO A 736 10.21 -21.30 17.69
C PRO A 736 9.66 -22.48 16.87
N THR A 737 8.64 -22.25 16.04
CA THR A 737 8.07 -23.27 15.15
C THR A 737 9.06 -23.70 14.06
N ALA A 738 9.82 -22.78 13.49
CA ALA A 738 10.83 -23.12 12.48
C ALA A 738 11.98 -23.96 13.06
N GLN A 739 12.36 -23.71 14.33
CA GLN A 739 13.34 -24.51 15.05
C GLN A 739 12.81 -25.92 15.32
N GLU A 740 11.54 -26.06 15.71
CA GLU A 740 10.86 -27.35 15.88
C GLU A 740 10.89 -28.17 14.58
N GLU A 741 10.44 -27.57 13.48
CA GLU A 741 10.38 -28.21 12.16
C GLU A 741 11.78 -28.59 11.64
N ALA A 742 12.77 -27.70 11.80
CA ALA A 742 14.14 -27.96 11.35
C ALA A 742 14.81 -29.07 12.18
N ALA A 743 14.62 -29.07 13.51
CA ALA A 743 15.12 -30.13 14.38
C ALA A 743 14.46 -31.48 14.03
N GLY A 744 13.15 -31.49 13.77
CA GLY A 744 12.43 -32.68 13.35
C GLY A 744 12.83 -33.20 11.96
N ALA A 745 13.12 -32.30 11.01
CA ALA A 745 13.70 -32.68 9.74
C ALA A 745 15.06 -33.38 9.93
N ILE A 746 15.95 -32.80 10.75
CA ILE A 746 17.24 -33.42 11.06
C ILE A 746 17.06 -34.78 11.73
N MET A 747 16.17 -34.89 12.73
CA MET A 747 15.84 -36.15 13.41
C MET A 747 15.47 -37.25 12.40
N ASN A 748 14.62 -36.94 11.42
CA ASN A 748 14.19 -37.87 10.39
C ASN A 748 15.34 -38.24 9.43
N LEU A 749 16.18 -37.28 9.04
CA LEU A 749 17.29 -37.52 8.10
C LEU A 749 18.37 -38.44 8.67
N VAL A 750 18.69 -38.33 9.95
CA VAL A 750 19.73 -39.16 10.59
C VAL A 750 19.23 -40.53 11.05
N SER A 751 17.92 -40.79 10.90
CA SER A 751 17.32 -42.07 11.26
C SER A 751 17.78 -43.18 10.30
N GLY A 752 18.62 -44.09 10.78
CA GLY A 752 18.98 -45.32 10.06
C GLY A 752 20.06 -45.18 8.98
N SER A 753 20.79 -44.05 8.90
CA SER A 753 21.87 -43.83 7.92
C SER A 753 23.12 -43.23 8.55
N SER A 754 24.21 -44.00 8.62
CA SER A 754 25.50 -43.53 9.14
C SER A 754 26.13 -42.44 8.26
N ALA A 755 25.89 -42.48 6.94
CA ALA A 755 26.32 -41.43 6.03
C ALA A 755 25.61 -40.10 6.32
N HIS A 756 24.30 -40.13 6.60
CA HIS A 756 23.57 -38.93 6.99
C HIS A 756 23.99 -38.42 8.37
N GLN A 757 24.24 -39.32 9.32
CA GLN A 757 24.78 -38.95 10.64
C GLN A 757 26.10 -38.18 10.50
N ALA A 758 27.02 -38.64 9.64
CA ALA A 758 28.29 -37.97 9.39
C ALA A 758 28.07 -36.59 8.75
N ALA A 759 27.28 -36.51 7.67
CA ALA A 759 26.99 -35.25 6.98
C ALA A 759 26.35 -34.18 7.88
N VAL A 760 25.42 -34.59 8.75
CA VAL A 760 24.76 -33.69 9.72
C VAL A 760 25.72 -33.23 10.81
N ALA A 761 26.58 -34.12 11.31
CA ALA A 761 27.61 -33.76 12.29
C ALA A 761 28.65 -32.79 11.70
N GLU A 762 29.15 -33.07 10.49
CA GLU A 762 30.11 -32.23 9.75
C GLU A 762 29.56 -30.83 9.45
N ALA A 763 28.24 -30.72 9.24
CA ALA A 763 27.56 -29.44 9.07
C ALA A 763 27.38 -28.64 10.38
N GLY A 764 27.82 -29.18 11.52
CA GLY A 764 27.81 -28.49 12.81
C GLY A 764 26.47 -28.52 13.55
N ALA A 765 25.60 -29.50 13.30
CA ALA A 765 24.27 -29.57 13.90
C ALA A 765 24.25 -29.87 15.42
N ILE A 766 25.29 -30.54 15.94
CA ILE A 766 25.31 -31.08 17.32
C ILE A 766 25.14 -29.98 18.37
N LEU A 767 25.92 -28.90 18.29
CA LEU A 767 25.86 -27.81 19.28
C LEU A 767 24.52 -27.05 19.24
N PRO A 768 23.99 -26.63 18.08
CA PRO A 768 22.66 -26.03 18.00
C PRO A 768 21.54 -26.92 18.56
N LEU A 769 21.57 -28.23 18.28
CA LEU A 769 20.60 -29.18 18.85
C LEU A 769 20.76 -29.32 20.37
N ALA A 770 22.00 -29.40 20.87
CA ALA A 770 22.29 -29.42 22.31
C ALA A 770 21.75 -28.17 23.01
N MET A 771 21.93 -27.01 22.39
CA MET A 771 21.43 -25.74 22.88
C MET A 771 19.89 -25.72 22.98
N LEU A 772 19.17 -26.25 21.97
CA LEU A 772 17.70 -26.34 22.01
C LEU A 772 17.16 -27.13 23.21
N LEU A 773 17.89 -28.12 23.74
CA LEU A 773 17.48 -28.85 24.94
C LEU A 773 17.24 -27.93 26.15
N SER A 774 18.02 -26.85 26.25
CA SER A 774 17.94 -25.90 27.37
C SER A 774 16.85 -24.84 27.15
N TRP A 775 16.82 -24.21 25.97
CA TRP A 775 16.01 -22.99 25.73
C TRP A 775 14.96 -23.10 24.62
N GLY A 776 14.88 -24.24 23.92
CA GLY A 776 13.83 -24.49 22.93
C GLY A 776 12.44 -24.63 23.54
N THR A 777 11.41 -24.61 22.70
CA THR A 777 10.05 -25.02 23.06
C THR A 777 10.01 -26.49 23.45
N GLN A 778 8.90 -26.97 24.01
CA GLN A 778 8.80 -28.40 24.34
C GLN A 778 8.97 -29.30 23.11
N ALA A 779 8.27 -28.97 22.02
CA ALA A 779 8.44 -29.70 20.76
C ALA A 779 9.89 -29.63 20.25
N ALA A 780 10.56 -28.48 20.33
CA ALA A 780 11.96 -28.36 19.89
C ALA A 780 12.90 -29.20 20.75
N LYS A 781 12.67 -29.26 22.07
CA LYS A 781 13.44 -30.11 23.00
C LYS A 781 13.27 -31.59 22.68
N GLU A 782 12.03 -32.03 22.42
CA GLU A 782 11.72 -33.41 22.06
C GLU A 782 12.41 -33.80 20.74
N GLN A 783 12.25 -32.99 19.68
CA GLN A 783 12.88 -33.22 18.38
C GLN A 783 14.41 -33.18 18.46
N ALA A 784 14.98 -32.26 19.26
CA ALA A 784 16.42 -32.16 19.44
C ALA A 784 17.01 -33.36 20.20
N ALA A 785 16.34 -33.82 21.25
CA ALA A 785 16.77 -35.02 22.00
C ALA A 785 16.75 -36.26 21.09
N ALA A 786 15.70 -36.43 20.30
CA ALA A 786 15.60 -37.53 19.34
C ALA A 786 16.65 -37.44 18.22
N ALA A 787 16.91 -36.24 17.69
CA ALA A 787 17.96 -36.03 16.69
C ALA A 787 19.35 -36.39 17.25
N LEU A 788 19.67 -35.95 18.46
CA LEU A 788 20.93 -36.28 19.14
C LEU A 788 21.04 -37.77 19.44
N ALA A 789 19.96 -38.43 19.87
CA ALA A 789 19.92 -39.88 20.05
C ALA A 789 20.24 -40.62 18.74
N ASN A 790 19.60 -40.22 17.63
CA ASN A 790 19.85 -40.82 16.32
C ASN A 790 21.27 -40.53 15.81
N LEU A 791 21.85 -39.36 16.10
CA LEU A 791 23.23 -39.04 15.79
C LEU A 791 24.25 -39.88 16.59
N ALA A 792 23.94 -40.17 17.86
CA ALA A 792 24.78 -40.96 18.76
C ALA A 792 24.74 -42.46 18.45
N LYS A 793 23.59 -42.97 18.02
CA LYS A 793 23.34 -44.42 17.87
C LYS A 793 24.34 -45.08 16.92
N GLY A 794 25.15 -45.98 17.46
CA GLY A 794 26.17 -46.73 16.71
C GLY A 794 27.37 -45.89 16.23
N ASN A 795 27.46 -44.60 16.60
CA ASN A 795 28.51 -43.69 16.12
C ASN A 795 29.33 -43.12 17.29
N LYS A 796 30.54 -43.66 17.50
CA LYS A 796 31.43 -43.27 18.62
C LYS A 796 31.92 -41.82 18.53
N ALA A 797 32.21 -41.33 17.33
CA ALA A 797 32.69 -39.96 17.14
C ALA A 797 31.61 -38.95 17.51
N ASN A 798 30.41 -39.11 16.96
CA ASN A 798 29.27 -38.26 17.29
C ASN A 798 28.94 -38.30 18.79
N ARG A 799 29.03 -39.47 19.44
CA ARG A 799 28.83 -39.56 20.91
C ARG A 799 29.81 -38.68 21.68
N ALA A 800 31.10 -38.72 21.33
CA ALA A 800 32.10 -37.88 21.98
C ALA A 800 31.80 -36.39 21.76
N ASP A 801 31.41 -35.99 20.56
CA ASP A 801 31.07 -34.59 20.24
C ASP A 801 29.80 -34.12 20.96
N ILE A 802 28.78 -34.99 21.08
CA ILE A 802 27.55 -34.70 21.83
C ILE A 802 27.85 -34.54 23.33
N LEU A 803 28.70 -35.39 23.89
CA LEU A 803 29.13 -35.27 25.29
C LEU A 803 29.94 -34.00 25.52
N ALA A 804 30.83 -33.64 24.58
CA ALA A 804 31.58 -32.38 24.63
C ALA A 804 30.66 -31.14 24.60
N ALA A 805 29.47 -31.24 24.02
CA ALA A 805 28.43 -30.20 24.03
C ALA A 805 27.63 -30.12 25.36
N GLN A 806 27.99 -30.91 26.38
CA GLN A 806 27.42 -30.87 27.74
C GLN A 806 25.89 -31.07 27.78
N VAL A 807 25.36 -32.02 27.01
CA VAL A 807 23.90 -32.26 26.93
C VAL A 807 23.31 -32.94 28.16
N VAL A 808 24.11 -33.66 28.95
CA VAL A 808 23.64 -34.55 30.03
C VAL A 808 22.80 -33.81 31.09
N PRO A 809 23.21 -32.64 31.63
CA PRO A 809 22.38 -31.89 32.58
C PRO A 809 21.02 -31.48 32.00
N ALA A 810 20.99 -31.04 30.74
CA ALA A 810 19.75 -30.63 30.07
C ALA A 810 18.80 -31.82 29.85
N LEU A 811 19.33 -32.99 29.48
CA LEU A 811 18.55 -34.23 29.32
C LEU A 811 17.95 -34.69 30.67
N LEU A 812 18.74 -34.63 31.75
CA LEU A 812 18.25 -34.96 33.10
C LEU A 812 17.17 -33.98 33.57
N GLN A 813 17.33 -32.68 33.27
CA GLN A 813 16.31 -31.68 33.58
C GLN A 813 14.99 -31.96 32.84
N ILE A 814 15.04 -32.37 31.56
CA ILE A 814 13.85 -32.77 30.80
C ILE A 814 13.18 -34.00 31.45
N ILE A 815 13.96 -35.01 31.85
CA ILE A 815 13.45 -36.23 32.52
C ILE A 815 12.76 -35.91 33.85
N GLN A 816 13.39 -35.08 34.68
CA GLN A 816 12.84 -34.63 35.96
C GLN A 816 11.55 -33.83 35.75
N GLY A 817 11.54 -32.96 34.73
CA GLY A 817 10.49 -31.97 34.51
C GLY A 817 10.61 -30.79 35.47
N ASP A 818 9.92 -29.69 35.19
CA ASP A 818 9.96 -28.50 36.06
C ASP A 818 9.39 -28.81 37.45
N GLU A 819 10.26 -28.96 38.46
CA GLU A 819 9.83 -29.07 39.85
C GLU A 819 9.16 -27.76 40.30
N LYS A 820 8.10 -27.88 41.13
CA LYS A 820 7.50 -26.72 41.79
C LYS A 820 8.50 -26.13 42.78
N VAL A 821 9.23 -25.10 42.37
CA VAL A 821 9.92 -24.21 43.32
C VAL A 821 8.85 -23.51 44.16
N LYS A 822 8.66 -23.96 45.40
CA LYS A 822 7.94 -23.19 46.43
C LYS A 822 8.89 -22.11 46.96
N GLU A 823 9.10 -21.05 46.19
CA GLU A 823 9.90 -19.91 46.66
C GLU A 823 9.08 -19.06 47.63
N LYS A 824 9.47 -19.11 48.91
CA LYS A 824 9.20 -18.02 49.87
C LYS A 824 10.32 -17.00 49.71
N GLU A 825 10.22 -16.08 48.75
CA GLU A 825 11.04 -14.86 48.77
C GLU A 825 10.15 -13.62 48.82
N LYS A 826 10.28 -12.88 49.92
CA LYS A 826 9.74 -11.54 50.08
C LYS A 826 10.69 -10.55 49.41
N GLY A 827 10.23 -9.89 48.36
CA GLY A 827 10.76 -8.58 47.97
C GLY A 827 11.77 -8.55 46.83
N ALA A 828 11.41 -9.07 45.65
CA ALA A 828 11.96 -8.60 44.38
C ALA A 828 10.84 -8.53 43.33
N LYS A 829 10.82 -7.48 42.50
CA LYS A 829 9.81 -7.31 41.43
C LYS A 829 10.03 -8.39 40.35
N PRO A 830 8.96 -9.03 39.84
CA PRO A 830 9.08 -10.13 38.90
C PRO A 830 9.58 -9.64 37.53
N VAL A 831 10.66 -10.24 37.05
CA VAL A 831 10.97 -10.30 35.62
C VAL A 831 9.89 -11.16 34.95
N ALA A 832 9.43 -10.76 33.77
CA ALA A 832 8.31 -11.39 33.08
C ALA A 832 8.46 -12.92 32.97
N LYS A 833 7.50 -13.65 33.56
CA LYS A 833 7.35 -15.10 33.45
C LYS A 833 7.10 -15.47 31.99
N VAL A 834 8.04 -16.19 31.36
CA VAL A 834 7.73 -17.00 30.17
C VAL A 834 6.81 -18.13 30.65
N ALA A 835 5.68 -18.33 29.98
CA ALA A 835 4.70 -19.35 30.34
C ALA A 835 5.29 -20.76 30.09
N GLY A 836 5.95 -21.34 31.09
CA GLY A 836 6.43 -22.73 31.06
C GLY A 836 5.26 -23.70 31.23
N SER A 837 4.81 -24.30 30.14
CA SER A 837 3.96 -25.50 30.17
C SER A 837 4.80 -26.72 30.57
N LYS A 838 4.23 -27.63 31.35
CA LYS A 838 4.88 -28.87 31.81
C LYS A 838 5.53 -29.64 30.66
N THR A 839 6.71 -30.20 30.89
CA THR A 839 7.39 -31.15 29.99
C THR A 839 6.47 -32.30 29.57
N THR A 840 6.41 -32.59 28.27
CA THR A 840 5.58 -33.67 27.70
C THR A 840 6.19 -35.03 28.03
N ALA A 841 5.37 -36.09 28.00
CA ALA A 841 5.89 -37.44 28.16
C ALA A 841 6.78 -37.89 26.97
N GLY A 842 6.50 -37.37 25.77
CA GLY A 842 7.35 -37.54 24.57
C GLY A 842 8.76 -37.00 24.81
N GLY A 843 8.88 -35.74 25.27
CA GLY A 843 10.17 -35.14 25.60
C GLY A 843 10.97 -35.95 26.64
N LYS A 844 10.31 -36.54 27.65
CA LYS A 844 10.96 -37.43 28.63
C LYS A 844 11.46 -38.73 27.99
N THR A 845 10.66 -39.33 27.11
CA THR A 845 11.02 -40.53 26.35
C THR A 845 12.26 -40.28 25.50
N GLU A 846 12.28 -39.20 24.72
CA GLU A 846 13.41 -38.92 23.83
C GLU A 846 14.67 -38.50 24.58
N ALA A 847 14.54 -37.78 25.71
CA ALA A 847 15.68 -37.50 26.57
C ALA A 847 16.29 -38.78 27.17
N ALA A 848 15.46 -39.74 27.59
CA ALA A 848 15.91 -41.03 28.09
C ALA A 848 16.56 -41.90 26.99
N ASN A 849 15.99 -41.91 25.77
CA ASN A 849 16.59 -42.58 24.62
C ASN A 849 17.95 -41.99 24.26
N CYS A 850 18.09 -40.65 24.31
CA CYS A 850 19.34 -39.96 24.06
C CYS A 850 20.40 -40.35 25.10
N LEU A 851 20.08 -40.26 26.40
CA LEU A 851 21.00 -40.68 27.46
C LEU A 851 21.41 -42.16 27.30
N CYS A 852 20.47 -43.03 26.92
CA CYS A 852 20.75 -44.46 26.73
C CYS A 852 21.83 -44.67 25.68
N CYS A 853 21.76 -43.95 24.56
CA CYS A 853 22.78 -44.01 23.51
C CYS A 853 24.14 -43.44 23.96
N LEU A 854 24.15 -42.43 24.84
CA LEU A 854 25.38 -41.78 25.30
C LEU A 854 26.15 -42.63 26.31
N ILE A 855 25.46 -43.33 27.22
CA ILE A 855 26.11 -44.13 28.28
C ILE A 855 26.62 -45.49 27.82
N GLU A 856 26.19 -45.95 26.63
CA GLU A 856 26.46 -47.30 26.14
C GLU A 856 27.98 -47.55 25.98
N GLY A 857 28.57 -48.30 26.91
CA GLY A 857 30.02 -48.55 26.94
C GLY A 857 30.87 -47.38 27.44
N ASP A 858 30.28 -46.38 28.11
CA ASP A 858 30.97 -45.31 28.83
C ASP A 858 30.77 -45.45 30.34
N THR A 859 31.59 -46.33 30.95
CA THR A 859 31.52 -46.64 32.38
C THR A 859 31.79 -45.41 33.27
N MET A 860 32.54 -44.42 32.77
CA MET A 860 32.84 -43.20 33.53
C MET A 860 31.61 -42.30 33.63
N LEU A 861 30.92 -42.08 32.51
CA LEU A 861 29.67 -41.34 32.50
C LEU A 861 28.58 -42.07 33.30
N GLN A 862 28.51 -43.40 33.23
CA GLN A 862 27.62 -44.18 34.08
C GLN A 862 27.90 -43.95 35.57
N ALA A 863 29.17 -43.96 35.99
CA ALA A 863 29.56 -43.68 37.37
C ALA A 863 29.16 -42.26 37.81
N GLU A 864 29.36 -41.25 36.95
CA GLU A 864 28.96 -39.85 37.19
C GLU A 864 27.44 -39.74 37.40
N LEU A 865 26.64 -40.36 36.54
CA LEU A 865 25.17 -40.39 36.67
C LEU A 865 24.71 -41.07 37.97
N VAL A 866 25.39 -42.13 38.41
CA VAL A 866 25.09 -42.76 39.70
C VAL A 866 25.44 -41.82 40.87
N GLN A 867 26.61 -41.18 40.83
CA GLN A 867 27.06 -40.25 41.87
C GLN A 867 26.16 -39.02 41.98
N ASP A 868 25.71 -38.48 40.86
CA ASP A 868 24.81 -37.33 40.79
C ASP A 868 23.34 -37.68 41.11
N GLY A 869 23.06 -38.95 41.41
CA GLY A 869 21.73 -39.41 41.82
C GLY A 869 20.71 -39.45 40.67
N ALA A 870 21.16 -39.48 39.42
CA ALA A 870 20.31 -39.47 38.23
C ALA A 870 19.42 -40.73 38.10
N LEU A 871 19.79 -41.84 38.75
CA LEU A 871 19.02 -43.09 38.69
C LEU A 871 17.59 -42.94 39.25
N LYS A 872 17.38 -42.13 40.29
CA LYS A 872 16.05 -41.90 40.89
C LYS A 872 15.05 -41.24 39.92
N PRO A 873 15.36 -40.08 39.30
CA PRO A 873 14.46 -39.49 38.33
C PRO A 873 14.28 -40.34 37.07
N ILE A 874 15.29 -41.12 36.66
CA ILE A 874 15.15 -42.11 35.57
C ILE A 874 14.19 -43.23 35.97
N ALA A 875 14.34 -43.84 37.15
CA ALA A 875 13.46 -44.91 37.62
C ALA A 875 12.01 -44.42 37.84
N ALA A 876 11.82 -43.16 38.20
CA ALA A 876 10.48 -42.57 38.32
C ALA A 876 9.69 -42.63 36.99
N LEU A 877 10.36 -42.61 35.83
CA LEU A 877 9.74 -42.76 34.51
C LEU A 877 9.14 -44.15 34.27
N LEU A 878 9.53 -45.19 35.03
CA LEU A 878 8.92 -46.53 34.92
C LEU A 878 7.44 -46.55 35.33
N ARG A 879 7.00 -45.54 36.09
CA ARG A 879 5.62 -45.42 36.61
C ARG A 879 4.64 -44.93 35.55
N ASP A 880 5.12 -44.29 34.49
CA ASP A 880 4.28 -43.79 33.40
C ASP A 880 4.36 -44.74 32.19
N ARG A 881 3.18 -45.11 31.66
CA ARG A 881 3.06 -46.10 30.57
C ARG A 881 3.79 -45.66 29.30
N THR A 882 3.89 -44.36 29.04
CA THR A 882 4.49 -43.81 27.82
C THR A 882 6.01 -43.72 27.89
N THR A 883 6.58 -43.52 29.08
CA THR A 883 8.04 -43.42 29.28
C THR A 883 8.69 -44.71 29.77
N LYS A 884 7.89 -45.70 30.21
CA LYS A 884 8.36 -46.95 30.83
C LYS A 884 9.36 -47.71 29.96
N GLU A 885 9.13 -47.82 28.66
CA GLU A 885 10.02 -48.58 27.77
C GLU A 885 11.39 -47.90 27.62
N ALA A 886 11.41 -46.59 27.39
CA ALA A 886 12.66 -45.84 27.28
C ALA A 886 13.45 -45.86 28.60
N ALA A 887 12.76 -45.73 29.74
CA ALA A 887 13.37 -45.85 31.07
C ALA A 887 13.94 -47.24 31.33
N ALA A 888 13.24 -48.30 30.94
CA ALA A 888 13.74 -49.68 31.08
C ALA A 888 14.98 -49.92 30.20
N ARG A 889 15.00 -49.39 28.97
CA ARG A 889 16.18 -49.46 28.10
C ARG A 889 17.36 -48.71 28.70
N LEU A 890 17.14 -47.49 29.20
CA LEU A 890 18.19 -46.66 29.81
C LEU A 890 18.77 -47.33 31.06
N LEU A 891 17.93 -47.82 31.97
CA LEU A 891 18.40 -48.52 33.18
C LEU A 891 19.10 -49.85 32.84
N GLY A 892 18.66 -50.54 31.78
CA GLY A 892 19.31 -51.75 31.30
C GLY A 892 20.61 -51.52 30.53
N ALA A 893 20.93 -50.28 30.17
CA ALA A 893 22.19 -49.93 29.50
C ALA A 893 23.33 -49.64 30.50
N PHE A 894 23.05 -49.61 31.81
CA PHE A 894 24.10 -49.57 32.83
C PHE A 894 24.80 -50.93 32.94
N ASP A 895 26.12 -50.88 33.08
CA ASP A 895 26.97 -52.05 33.27
C ASP A 895 26.59 -52.78 34.57
N SER A 896 26.82 -54.10 34.63
CA SER A 896 26.48 -54.94 35.79
C SER A 896 27.10 -54.47 37.10
N CYS A 897 28.19 -53.70 37.05
CA CYS A 897 28.80 -53.10 38.24
C CYS A 897 27.92 -52.04 38.94
N PHE A 898 26.88 -51.53 38.28
CA PHE A 898 25.90 -50.59 38.84
C PHE A 898 24.53 -51.23 39.11
N GLU A 899 24.39 -52.56 38.94
CA GLU A 899 23.11 -53.28 39.06
C GLU A 899 22.43 -53.04 40.41
N ASP A 900 23.20 -53.11 41.51
CA ASP A 900 22.68 -52.84 42.86
C ASP A 900 22.12 -51.41 43.00
N ALA A 901 22.79 -50.41 42.41
CA ALA A 901 22.35 -49.02 42.46
C ALA A 901 21.08 -48.80 41.61
N VAL A 902 21.00 -49.48 40.46
CA VAL A 902 19.83 -49.48 39.58
C VAL A 902 18.63 -50.13 40.27
N GLU A 903 18.79 -51.31 40.88
CA GLU A 903 17.72 -51.97 41.63
C GLU A 903 17.29 -51.15 42.85
N ALA A 904 18.23 -50.52 43.57
CA ALA A 904 17.92 -49.63 44.68
C ALA A 904 17.15 -48.37 44.26
N ALA A 905 17.30 -47.89 43.02
CA ALA A 905 16.52 -46.76 42.50
C ALA A 905 15.15 -47.17 41.97
N LYS A 906 14.97 -48.43 41.52
CA LYS A 906 13.68 -48.99 41.09
C LYS A 906 12.75 -49.26 42.27
N ALA A 907 13.31 -49.71 43.39
CA ALA A 907 12.62 -49.88 44.66
C ALA A 907 12.13 -48.53 45.21
#